data_AF-A0A6M0CD35-F1
#
_entry.id   AF-A0A6M0CD35-F1
#
_cell.length_a   1.000
_cell.length_b   1.000
_cell.length_c   1.000
_cell.angle_alpha   90.00
_cell.angle_beta   90.00
_cell.angle_gamma   90.00
#
_symmetry.space_group_name_H-M   'P 1'
#
loop_
_entity.id
_entity.type
_entity.pdbx_description
1 polymer ?
#
loop_
_entity_poly.entity_id
_entity_poly.type
_entity_poly.pdbx_seq_one_letter_code
_entity_poly.pdbx_strand_id
1 'polypeptide(L)'
;MNKFSGRIYQNQSLIYKIFLYVLTTVLIVYFFPKGGKFKYEFQKGKPWQYENLYAEYDFAIQKTEAEIEIDQERIKQNITPYYRFDGEVVNQVSKKLDDSYRSVLIDSIIDGVPRIEVKRFADNMLKGFYQIGIISNDETQEKKTGYLVKNGNQLEEITIDKLIKISQLRQRVRDKTKGTRYRNLSDKVYNLLFEVVKPNVLFDKERTDLVTENALKNISYTKGNVEKGIRIISKGEVVEGQTFRILDSLKSEYESQVWSESNYYWIVVGYTLLVALALLMLFLFLKKYRFDIYEDNTKVTFLFFNMILMVLLTTFVVKVKADYVYIVPLCILPITIKAFFDARLGLFTHVITVLILGFIVPDSFEYLFLQIIAGIVTILTVSELSRRANLFISLGQIVFVYALAYFAFVIIQEGTITALNWTNIGFFALNGLLCFLVLFLILIYEKAFGLVSDVSLLELSDTNSKLLKELANVAPGTFHHSLQVANLAEAAANEIGANAMLVRVGALYHDIGKMHDPVYFSENQATSINPHDELAPDESARIIFDHVLEGIKIAKKNNLPDRIIDFIRTHHGTLPVYYFFMKQQEINPETNIDDFRYPGPMPFSRETAILMMSDSVEAASKSLKEPTASKIDNFVERIIDKQMEEGQFLNADITFKEIQIIKKVLKRKLNNIYHLRVEYPE
;
A
#
# COMPACT_ATOMS: atom_id res chain seq x y z
N MET A 1 -32.01 33.53 -18.15
CA MET A 1 -31.16 32.31 -18.05
C MET A 1 -29.77 32.45 -18.69
N ASN A 2 -29.53 33.30 -19.71
CA ASN A 2 -28.23 33.35 -20.43
C ASN A 2 -27.02 33.97 -19.68
N LYS A 3 -27.21 34.88 -18.71
CA LYS A 3 -26.08 35.41 -17.91
C LYS A 3 -25.59 34.46 -16.82
N PHE A 4 -26.48 33.56 -16.34
CA PHE A 4 -26.16 32.60 -15.29
C PHE A 4 -25.39 31.40 -15.87
N SER A 5 -25.82 30.86 -17.02
CA SER A 5 -25.08 29.80 -17.72
C SER A 5 -23.71 30.27 -18.21
N GLY A 6 -23.58 31.52 -18.71
CA GLY A 6 -22.29 32.08 -19.13
C GLY A 6 -21.28 32.23 -17.99
N ARG A 7 -21.72 32.61 -16.79
CA ARG A 7 -20.85 32.66 -15.59
C ARG A 7 -20.41 31.27 -15.11
N ILE A 8 -21.26 30.26 -15.25
CA ILE A 8 -20.92 28.87 -14.89
C ILE A 8 -19.85 28.32 -15.84
N TYR A 9 -19.98 28.59 -17.14
CA TYR A 9 -19.00 28.16 -18.15
C TYR A 9 -17.64 28.82 -17.93
N GLN A 10 -17.60 30.12 -17.66
CA GLN A 10 -16.34 30.85 -17.39
C GLN A 10 -15.66 30.40 -16.09
N ASN A 11 -16.43 29.96 -15.08
CA ASN A 11 -15.89 29.52 -13.79
C ASN A 11 -15.86 27.99 -13.63
N GLN A 12 -16.02 27.22 -14.71
CA GLN A 12 -16.17 25.76 -14.64
C GLN A 12 -15.00 25.10 -13.91
N SER A 13 -13.76 25.53 -14.17
CA SER A 13 -12.57 25.01 -13.49
C SER A 13 -12.57 25.31 -11.98
N LEU A 14 -12.97 26.52 -11.58
CA LEU A 14 -13.07 26.89 -10.16
C LEU A 14 -14.19 26.11 -9.46
N ILE A 15 -15.35 25.95 -10.12
CA ILE A 15 -16.48 25.16 -9.61
C ILE A 15 -16.06 23.70 -9.42
N TYR A 16 -15.35 23.12 -10.39
CA TYR A 16 -14.80 21.77 -10.30
C TYR A 16 -13.86 21.61 -9.09
N LYS A 17 -12.95 22.57 -8.88
CA LYS A 17 -12.01 22.54 -7.75
C LYS A 17 -12.71 22.66 -6.40
N ILE A 18 -13.72 23.52 -6.28
CA ILE A 18 -14.56 23.64 -5.08
C ILE A 18 -15.33 22.34 -4.84
N PHE A 19 -15.90 21.75 -5.89
CA PHE A 19 -16.58 20.46 -5.80
C PHE A 19 -15.62 19.35 -5.33
N LEU A 20 -14.43 19.25 -5.93
CA LEU A 20 -13.40 18.28 -5.53
C LEU A 20 -12.98 18.48 -4.06
N TYR A 21 -12.78 19.72 -3.63
CA TYR A 21 -12.48 20.06 -2.24
C TYR A 21 -13.56 19.57 -1.27
N VAL A 22 -14.82 19.90 -1.55
CA VAL A 22 -15.96 19.51 -0.72
C VAL A 22 -16.12 17.99 -0.72
N LEU A 23 -16.04 17.35 -1.88
CA LEU A 23 -16.13 15.90 -2.03
C LEU A 23 -15.03 15.20 -1.23
N THR A 24 -13.79 15.67 -1.33
CA THR A 24 -12.65 15.10 -0.60
C THR A 24 -12.83 15.25 0.91
N THR A 25 -13.27 16.42 1.36
CA THR A 25 -13.58 16.66 2.78
C THR A 25 -14.65 15.69 3.28
N VAL A 26 -15.76 15.55 2.56
CA VAL A 26 -16.87 14.65 2.93
C VAL A 26 -16.41 13.20 2.95
N LEU A 27 -15.66 12.75 1.93
CA LEU A 27 -15.15 11.39 1.87
C LEU A 27 -14.22 11.10 3.06
N ILE A 28 -13.24 11.96 3.33
CA ILE A 28 -12.31 11.77 4.46
C ILE A 28 -13.08 11.68 5.78
N VAL A 29 -13.97 12.64 6.05
CA VAL A 29 -14.75 12.70 7.31
C VAL A 29 -15.69 11.50 7.44
N TYR A 30 -16.26 10.99 6.34
CA TYR A 30 -17.14 9.83 6.37
C TYR A 30 -16.46 8.58 6.96
N PHE A 31 -15.16 8.42 6.73
CA PHE A 31 -14.41 7.26 7.22
C PHE A 31 -13.86 7.43 8.63
N PHE A 32 -13.84 8.65 9.17
CA PHE A 32 -13.33 8.94 10.52
C PHE A 32 -14.13 8.21 11.61
N PRO A 33 -13.49 7.92 12.76
CA PRO A 33 -14.19 7.38 13.92
C PRO A 33 -15.30 8.34 14.35
N LYS A 34 -16.47 7.78 14.64
CA LYS A 34 -17.70 8.52 14.96
C LYS A 34 -17.95 8.69 16.47
N GLY A 35 -17.08 8.11 17.31
CA GLY A 35 -17.12 8.22 18.77
C GLY A 35 -16.34 9.44 19.27
N GLY A 36 -16.62 9.88 20.50
CA GLY A 36 -15.82 10.90 21.16
C GLY A 36 -14.43 10.37 21.49
N LYS A 37 -13.37 11.12 21.16
CA LYS A 37 -12.01 10.79 21.65
C LYS A 37 -11.90 11.16 23.12
N PHE A 38 -11.20 10.33 23.90
CA PHE A 38 -10.88 10.66 25.28
C PHE A 38 -10.07 11.96 25.34
N LYS A 39 -10.44 12.84 26.28
CA LYS A 39 -9.94 14.21 26.35
C LYS A 39 -8.44 14.34 26.59
N TYR A 40 -7.84 13.32 27.22
CA TYR A 40 -6.46 13.36 27.70
C TYR A 40 -5.59 12.36 26.94
N GLU A 41 -4.46 12.83 26.41
CA GLU A 41 -3.42 11.96 25.89
C GLU A 41 -2.43 11.64 27.02
N PHE A 42 -2.21 10.35 27.29
CA PHE A 42 -1.30 9.88 28.33
C PHE A 42 -0.43 8.75 27.79
N GLN A 43 0.81 8.66 28.30
CA GLN A 43 1.77 7.62 27.95
C GLN A 43 2.23 6.93 29.22
N LYS A 44 2.39 5.61 29.14
CA LYS A 44 2.97 4.81 30.22
C LYS A 44 4.37 5.35 30.58
N GLY A 45 4.66 5.41 31.88
CA GLY A 45 5.93 5.91 32.42
C GLY A 45 6.09 7.43 32.43
N LYS A 46 5.10 8.21 31.95
CA LYS A 46 5.12 9.67 32.02
C LYS A 46 4.28 10.22 33.18
N PRO A 47 4.67 11.38 33.77
CA PRO A 47 3.82 12.07 34.74
C PRO A 47 2.54 12.59 34.09
N TRP A 48 1.41 12.47 34.79
CA TRP A 48 0.12 13.03 34.41
C TRP A 48 0.21 14.56 34.35
N GLN A 49 0.05 15.12 33.14
CA GLN A 49 0.26 16.54 32.87
C GLN A 49 -0.98 17.40 33.18
N TYR A 50 -2.14 16.77 33.39
CA TYR A 50 -3.41 17.45 33.56
C TYR A 50 -3.79 17.55 35.04
N GLU A 51 -4.86 18.30 35.34
CA GLU A 51 -5.44 18.35 36.68
C GLU A 51 -5.92 16.96 37.14
N ASN A 52 -6.16 16.80 38.45
CA ASN A 52 -6.61 15.55 39.05
C ASN A 52 -7.83 14.98 38.31
N LEU A 53 -7.73 13.72 37.89
CA LEU A 53 -8.80 13.04 37.17
C LEU A 53 -9.64 12.19 38.13
N TYR A 54 -10.95 12.33 38.04
CA TYR A 54 -11.93 11.54 38.79
C TYR A 54 -12.83 10.79 37.80
N ALA A 55 -13.30 9.60 38.18
CA ALA A 55 -14.24 8.82 37.37
C ALA A 55 -15.59 9.55 37.24
N GLU A 56 -16.05 9.84 36.03
CA GLU A 56 -17.33 10.53 35.79
C GLU A 56 -18.54 9.59 35.85
N TYR A 57 -18.31 8.29 35.69
CA TYR A 57 -19.27 7.18 35.72
C TYR A 57 -18.59 5.89 36.17
N ASP A 58 -19.37 4.86 36.45
CA ASP A 58 -18.86 3.53 36.81
C ASP A 58 -18.34 2.80 35.56
N PHE A 59 -17.16 2.18 35.65
CA PHE A 59 -16.61 1.39 34.54
C PHE A 59 -15.81 0.19 35.03
N ALA A 60 -15.74 -0.85 34.20
CA ALA A 60 -14.99 -2.06 34.50
C ALA A 60 -13.53 -1.94 34.06
N ILE A 61 -12.61 -2.51 34.85
CA ILE A 61 -11.20 -2.61 34.48
C ILE A 61 -11.04 -3.83 33.57
N GLN A 62 -10.59 -3.61 32.33
CA GLN A 62 -10.37 -4.69 31.35
C GLN A 62 -9.12 -5.50 31.71
N LYS A 63 -9.18 -6.83 31.52
CA LYS A 63 -8.02 -7.73 31.62
C LYS A 63 -7.15 -7.62 30.38
N THR A 64 -5.85 -7.83 30.53
CA THR A 64 -4.94 -7.95 29.38
C THR A 64 -5.07 -9.30 28.70
N GLU A 65 -4.65 -9.41 27.43
CA GLU A 65 -4.61 -10.69 26.71
C GLU A 65 -3.80 -11.75 27.48
N ALA A 66 -2.65 -11.38 28.05
CA ALA A 66 -1.85 -12.28 28.87
C ALA A 66 -2.58 -12.78 30.13
N GLU A 67 -3.36 -11.93 30.80
CA GLU A 67 -4.19 -12.37 31.94
C GLU A 67 -5.31 -13.32 31.50
N ILE A 68 -5.90 -13.08 30.33
CA ILE A 68 -6.92 -13.96 29.74
C ILE A 68 -6.30 -15.32 29.38
N GLU A 69 -5.09 -15.34 28.79
CA GLU A 69 -4.36 -16.58 28.47
C GLU A 69 -4.06 -17.39 29.73
N ILE A 70 -3.60 -16.75 30.80
CA ILE A 70 -3.37 -17.40 32.09
C ILE A 70 -4.68 -17.99 32.64
N ASP A 71 -5.79 -17.26 32.56
CA ASP A 71 -7.11 -17.77 32.98
C ASP A 71 -7.58 -18.95 32.12
N GLN A 72 -7.34 -18.92 30.81
CA GLN A 72 -7.65 -20.02 29.88
C GLN A 72 -6.83 -21.28 30.22
N GLU A 73 -5.54 -21.13 30.46
CA GLU A 73 -4.67 -22.25 30.89
C GLU A 73 -5.13 -22.81 32.23
N ARG A 74 -5.45 -21.94 33.20
CA ARG A 74 -5.94 -22.35 34.52
C ARG A 74 -7.25 -23.12 34.43
N ILE A 75 -8.14 -22.73 33.51
CA ILE A 75 -9.40 -23.45 33.26
C ILE A 75 -9.12 -24.83 32.66
N LYS A 76 -8.31 -24.90 31.60
CA LYS A 76 -7.92 -26.17 30.96
C LYS A 76 -7.27 -27.13 31.96
N GLN A 77 -6.40 -26.63 32.83
CA GLN A 77 -5.75 -27.44 33.86
C GLN A 77 -6.70 -27.92 34.96
N ASN A 78 -7.75 -27.17 35.30
CA ASN A 78 -8.65 -27.52 36.41
C ASN A 78 -9.90 -28.29 35.99
N ILE A 79 -10.13 -28.47 34.69
CA ILE A 79 -11.27 -29.25 34.21
C ILE A 79 -11.12 -30.71 34.62
N THR A 80 -12.21 -31.23 35.19
CA THR A 80 -12.32 -32.62 35.59
C THR A 80 -12.75 -33.46 34.38
N PRO A 81 -12.04 -34.54 34.04
CA PRO A 81 -12.36 -35.38 32.89
C PRO A 81 -13.66 -36.16 33.09
N TYR A 82 -14.38 -36.38 31.99
CA TYR A 82 -15.61 -37.19 31.96
C TYR A 82 -15.32 -38.58 31.38
N TYR A 83 -16.00 -39.58 31.93
CA TYR A 83 -15.95 -40.96 31.51
C TYR A 83 -17.36 -41.48 31.26
N ARG A 84 -17.51 -42.37 30.29
CA ARG A 84 -18.77 -43.04 29.99
C ARG A 84 -18.75 -44.48 30.47
N PHE A 85 -19.79 -44.88 31.19
CA PHE A 85 -20.02 -46.27 31.56
C PHE A 85 -20.80 -47.00 30.47
N ASP A 86 -20.24 -48.07 29.93
CA ASP A 86 -20.89 -48.94 28.94
C ASP A 86 -21.42 -50.22 29.61
N GLY A 87 -22.73 -50.25 29.85
CA GLY A 87 -23.42 -51.41 30.42
C GLY A 87 -23.58 -52.58 29.45
N GLU A 88 -23.54 -52.34 28.14
CA GLU A 88 -23.67 -53.41 27.14
C GLU A 88 -22.42 -54.28 27.10
N VAL A 89 -21.24 -53.70 27.31
CA VAL A 89 -19.98 -54.44 27.44
C VAL A 89 -20.09 -55.53 28.50
N VAL A 90 -20.71 -55.23 29.65
CA VAL A 90 -20.88 -56.22 30.74
C VAL A 90 -21.72 -57.42 30.28
N ASN A 91 -22.79 -57.17 29.51
CA ASN A 91 -23.65 -58.21 28.96
C ASN A 91 -22.96 -59.02 27.87
N GLN A 92 -22.23 -58.36 26.97
CA GLN A 92 -21.46 -59.00 25.89
C GLN A 92 -20.35 -59.89 26.46
N VAL A 93 -19.62 -59.41 27.47
CA VAL A 93 -18.53 -60.16 28.09
C VAL A 93 -19.06 -61.34 28.89
N SER A 94 -20.19 -61.19 29.59
CA SER A 94 -20.82 -62.31 30.29
C SER A 94 -21.24 -63.43 29.32
N LYS A 95 -21.78 -63.07 28.15
CA LYS A 95 -22.14 -64.05 27.09
C LYS A 95 -20.90 -64.72 26.49
N LYS A 96 -19.83 -63.96 26.22
CA LYS A 96 -18.56 -64.52 25.72
C LYS A 96 -17.87 -65.42 26.73
N LEU A 97 -17.93 -65.06 28.01
CA LEU A 97 -17.41 -65.89 29.09
C LEU A 97 -18.14 -67.24 29.15
N ASP A 98 -19.47 -67.23 28.99
CA ASP A 98 -20.29 -68.45 28.85
C ASP A 98 -19.86 -69.35 27.68
N ASP A 99 -19.46 -68.76 26.56
CA ASP A 99 -18.93 -69.49 25.40
C ASP A 99 -17.51 -70.01 25.64
N SER A 100 -16.61 -69.21 26.23
CA SER A 100 -15.24 -69.62 26.60
C SER A 100 -15.22 -70.74 27.65
N TYR A 101 -16.22 -70.78 28.54
CA TYR A 101 -16.39 -71.91 29.46
C TYR A 101 -16.63 -73.24 28.75
N ARG A 102 -17.25 -73.22 27.56
CA ARG A 102 -17.57 -74.43 26.78
C ARG A 102 -16.36 -74.97 26.04
N SER A 103 -15.41 -74.10 25.64
CA SER A 103 -14.21 -74.48 24.91
C SER A 103 -13.00 -74.80 25.79
N VAL A 104 -12.82 -74.11 26.92
CA VAL A 104 -11.60 -74.20 27.76
C VAL A 104 -11.71 -75.21 28.90
N LEU A 105 -12.93 -75.49 29.41
CA LEU A 105 -13.15 -76.42 30.52
C LEU A 105 -13.84 -77.70 30.03
N ILE A 106 -13.06 -78.67 29.54
CA ILE A 106 -13.58 -79.96 29.05
C ILE A 106 -13.92 -80.91 30.22
N ASP A 107 -13.17 -80.82 31.32
CA ASP A 107 -13.31 -81.71 32.48
C ASP A 107 -14.44 -81.31 33.44
N SER A 108 -15.09 -82.32 34.04
CA SER A 108 -16.17 -82.13 35.03
C SER A 108 -15.67 -81.61 36.38
N ILE A 109 -14.39 -81.84 36.69
CA ILE A 109 -13.71 -81.44 37.93
C ILE A 109 -12.38 -80.79 37.55
N ILE A 110 -12.11 -79.59 38.05
CA ILE A 110 -10.86 -78.86 37.79
C ILE A 110 -10.19 -78.60 39.14
N ASP A 111 -9.01 -79.18 39.33
CA ASP A 111 -8.20 -79.09 40.56
C ASP A 111 -9.02 -79.35 41.85
N GLY A 112 -9.90 -80.36 41.82
CA GLY A 112 -10.72 -80.78 42.97
C GLY A 112 -12.01 -79.98 43.19
N VAL A 113 -12.36 -79.05 42.29
CA VAL A 113 -13.58 -78.24 42.39
C VAL A 113 -14.54 -78.54 41.23
N PRO A 114 -15.85 -78.70 41.47
CA PRO A 114 -16.83 -78.88 40.40
C PRO A 114 -16.85 -77.69 39.43
N ARG A 115 -16.89 -77.98 38.12
CA ARG A 115 -16.88 -76.96 37.05
C ARG A 115 -17.93 -75.86 37.25
N ILE A 116 -19.13 -76.22 37.72
CA ILE A 116 -20.24 -75.27 37.96
C ILE A 116 -19.88 -74.27 39.07
N GLU A 117 -19.12 -74.68 40.08
CA GLU A 117 -18.69 -73.80 41.16
C GLU A 117 -17.58 -72.85 40.73
N VAL A 118 -16.64 -73.31 39.89
CA VAL A 118 -15.60 -72.47 39.30
C VAL A 118 -16.22 -71.42 38.39
N LYS A 119 -17.20 -71.82 37.57
CA LYS A 119 -17.99 -70.91 36.73
C LYS A 119 -18.67 -69.82 37.57
N ARG A 120 -19.47 -70.21 38.56
CA ARG A 120 -20.19 -69.26 39.43
C ARG A 120 -19.24 -68.30 40.15
N PHE A 121 -18.08 -68.79 40.60
CA PHE A 121 -17.07 -67.97 41.26
C PHE A 121 -16.47 -66.92 40.32
N ALA A 122 -16.10 -67.32 39.11
CA ALA A 122 -15.52 -66.40 38.13
C ALA A 122 -16.58 -65.43 37.54
N ASP A 123 -17.84 -65.84 37.36
CA ASP A 123 -18.95 -64.94 37.02
C ASP A 123 -19.17 -63.86 38.10
N ASN A 124 -19.18 -64.26 39.37
CA ASN A 124 -19.34 -63.32 40.49
C ASN A 124 -18.13 -62.38 40.62
N MET A 125 -16.91 -62.89 40.38
CA MET A 125 -15.71 -62.08 40.37
C MET A 125 -15.73 -61.04 39.25
N LEU A 126 -16.10 -61.46 38.03
CA LEU A 126 -16.20 -60.59 36.88
C LEU A 126 -17.27 -59.51 37.07
N LYS A 127 -18.46 -59.87 37.59
CA LYS A 127 -19.49 -58.89 37.96
C LYS A 127 -18.99 -57.89 38.99
N GLY A 128 -18.24 -58.34 40.01
CA GLY A 128 -17.63 -57.46 41.00
C GLY A 128 -16.60 -56.50 40.41
N PHE A 129 -15.80 -56.94 39.43
CA PHE A 129 -14.85 -56.06 38.73
C PHE A 129 -15.57 -55.02 37.86
N TYR A 130 -16.62 -55.42 37.14
CA TYR A 130 -17.41 -54.48 36.32
C TYR A 130 -18.25 -53.49 37.13
N GLN A 131 -18.66 -53.84 38.36
CA GLN A 131 -19.29 -52.89 39.29
C GLN A 131 -18.33 -51.79 39.75
N ILE A 132 -17.04 -52.11 39.91
CA ILE A 132 -16.00 -51.13 40.24
C ILE A 132 -15.62 -50.31 38.99
N GLY A 133 -15.64 -50.94 37.81
CA GLY A 133 -15.29 -50.32 36.53
C GLY A 133 -13.88 -50.71 36.07
N ILE A 134 -13.76 -51.11 34.81
CA ILE A 134 -12.53 -51.53 34.14
C ILE A 134 -12.19 -50.48 33.08
N ILE A 135 -10.95 -49.98 33.12
CA ILE A 135 -10.40 -48.95 32.23
C ILE A 135 -9.21 -49.50 31.45
N SER A 136 -8.95 -48.94 30.26
CA SER A 136 -7.78 -49.28 29.45
C SER A 136 -6.47 -48.89 30.15
N ASN A 137 -5.36 -49.52 29.76
CA ASN A 137 -4.03 -49.17 30.27
C ASN A 137 -3.48 -47.87 29.64
N ASP A 138 -3.94 -47.53 28.43
CA ASP A 138 -3.43 -46.39 27.65
C ASP A 138 -4.02 -45.05 28.10
N GLU A 139 -5.08 -45.08 28.93
CA GLU A 139 -5.68 -43.88 29.52
C GLU A 139 -4.89 -43.47 30.78
N THR A 140 -3.66 -43.00 30.60
CA THR A 140 -2.88 -42.33 31.65
C THR A 140 -3.36 -40.90 31.81
N GLN A 141 -4.26 -40.67 32.77
CA GLN A 141 -4.68 -39.32 33.14
C GLN A 141 -3.93 -38.86 34.39
N GLU A 142 -3.42 -37.63 34.36
CA GLU A 142 -2.72 -36.99 35.49
C GLU A 142 -3.66 -36.66 36.67
N LYS A 143 -4.97 -36.63 36.41
CA LYS A 143 -6.00 -36.29 37.39
C LYS A 143 -6.41 -37.51 38.22
N LYS A 144 -6.59 -37.31 39.52
CA LYS A 144 -6.98 -38.36 40.49
C LYS A 144 -8.50 -38.59 40.54
N THR A 145 -9.29 -37.62 40.10
CA THR A 145 -10.75 -37.64 40.12
C THR A 145 -11.32 -37.38 38.73
N GLY A 146 -12.50 -37.94 38.47
CA GLY A 146 -13.23 -37.82 37.22
C GLY A 146 -14.73 -37.94 37.46
N TYR A 147 -15.55 -37.59 36.47
CA TYR A 147 -17.00 -37.83 36.51
C TYR A 147 -17.36 -39.02 35.64
N LEU A 148 -18.09 -39.98 36.18
CA LEU A 148 -18.62 -41.13 35.47
C LEU A 148 -20.09 -40.89 35.10
N VAL A 149 -20.39 -41.00 33.82
CA VAL A 149 -21.75 -40.91 33.28
C VAL A 149 -22.34 -42.32 33.20
N LYS A 150 -23.39 -42.59 33.98
CA LYS A 150 -24.19 -43.83 33.94
C LYS A 150 -25.58 -43.57 33.40
N ASN A 151 -26.16 -44.54 32.68
CA ASN A 151 -27.54 -44.53 32.19
C ASN A 151 -27.96 -43.21 31.51
N GLY A 152 -27.12 -42.72 30.59
CA GLY A 152 -27.38 -41.53 29.78
C GLY A 152 -27.19 -40.18 30.49
N ASN A 153 -27.49 -40.05 31.79
CA ASN A 153 -27.47 -38.73 32.47
C ASN A 153 -27.14 -38.71 33.98
N GLN A 154 -26.84 -39.84 34.63
CA GLN A 154 -26.43 -39.80 36.04
C GLN A 154 -24.92 -39.57 36.14
N LEU A 155 -24.52 -38.51 36.84
CA LEU A 155 -23.13 -38.18 37.12
C LEU A 155 -22.74 -38.69 38.51
N GLU A 156 -21.67 -39.48 38.55
CA GLU A 156 -21.06 -39.97 39.79
C GLU A 156 -19.60 -39.54 39.82
N GLU A 157 -19.15 -38.94 40.93
CA GLU A 157 -17.75 -38.61 41.09
C GLU A 157 -16.95 -39.89 41.39
N ILE A 158 -15.94 -40.16 40.57
CA ILE A 158 -15.09 -41.34 40.68
C ILE A 158 -13.64 -40.94 40.98
N THR A 159 -12.98 -41.75 41.80
CA THR A 159 -11.52 -41.71 41.93
C THR A 159 -10.92 -42.64 40.89
N ILE A 160 -10.18 -42.10 39.92
CA ILE A 160 -9.65 -42.87 38.78
C ILE A 160 -8.71 -44.00 39.26
N ASP A 161 -7.95 -43.76 40.33
CA ASP A 161 -7.06 -44.76 40.95
C ASP A 161 -7.79 -45.98 41.55
N LYS A 162 -9.09 -45.85 41.83
CA LYS A 162 -9.90 -46.97 42.35
C LYS A 162 -10.42 -47.89 41.25
N LEU A 163 -10.40 -47.44 39.99
CA LEU A 163 -10.79 -48.25 38.82
C LEU A 163 -9.79 -49.38 38.60
N ILE A 164 -10.25 -50.47 37.98
CA ILE A 164 -9.40 -51.63 37.70
C ILE A 164 -8.77 -51.44 36.32
N LYS A 165 -7.45 -51.26 36.27
CA LYS A 165 -6.70 -51.31 35.01
C LYS A 165 -6.58 -52.75 34.54
N ILE A 166 -6.67 -53.00 33.23
CA ILE A 166 -6.54 -54.35 32.66
C ILE A 166 -5.22 -55.03 33.06
N SER A 167 -4.11 -54.27 33.14
CA SER A 167 -2.82 -54.75 33.63
C SER A 167 -2.85 -55.29 35.07
N GLN A 168 -3.74 -54.77 35.92
CA GLN A 168 -3.88 -55.18 37.31
C GLN A 168 -4.76 -56.43 37.48
N LEU A 169 -5.43 -56.89 36.42
CA LEU A 169 -6.40 -57.99 36.48
C LEU A 169 -5.78 -59.26 37.09
N ARG A 170 -4.54 -59.61 36.71
CA ARG A 170 -3.83 -60.78 37.27
C ARG A 170 -3.66 -60.70 38.78
N GLN A 171 -3.23 -59.53 39.27
CA GLN A 171 -3.03 -59.32 40.71
C GLN A 171 -4.37 -59.33 41.45
N ARG A 172 -5.40 -58.67 40.91
CA ARG A 172 -6.76 -58.64 41.51
C ARG A 172 -7.39 -60.04 41.60
N VAL A 173 -7.21 -60.88 40.58
CA VAL A 173 -7.68 -62.28 40.59
C VAL A 173 -6.91 -63.09 41.65
N ARG A 174 -5.60 -62.92 41.76
CA ARG A 174 -4.78 -63.57 42.81
C ARG A 174 -5.21 -63.15 44.22
N ASP A 175 -5.45 -61.86 44.44
CA ASP A 175 -5.86 -61.35 45.74
C ASP A 175 -7.25 -61.87 46.16
N LYS A 176 -8.19 -61.99 45.21
CA LYS A 176 -9.53 -62.55 45.47
C LYS A 176 -9.56 -64.08 45.64
N THR A 177 -8.58 -64.80 45.10
CA THR A 177 -8.45 -66.26 45.26
C THR A 177 -7.60 -66.66 46.47
N LYS A 178 -6.74 -65.77 46.96
CA LYS A 178 -5.92 -65.95 48.16
C LYS A 178 -6.80 -66.23 49.38
N GLY A 179 -6.52 -67.32 50.11
CA GLY A 179 -7.28 -67.72 51.30
C GLY A 179 -8.60 -68.43 51.01
N THR A 180 -8.94 -68.68 49.74
CA THR A 180 -10.12 -69.46 49.35
C THR A 180 -9.73 -70.85 48.84
N ARG A 181 -10.69 -71.78 48.75
CA ARG A 181 -10.51 -73.09 48.10
C ARG A 181 -10.14 -73.01 46.61
N TYR A 182 -10.22 -71.83 46.00
CA TYR A 182 -9.91 -71.59 44.58
C TYR A 182 -8.47 -71.09 44.34
N ARG A 183 -7.60 -71.09 45.37
CA ARG A 183 -6.21 -70.58 45.27
C ARG A 183 -5.42 -71.18 44.11
N ASN A 184 -5.51 -72.50 43.93
CA ASN A 184 -4.79 -73.24 42.88
C ASN A 184 -5.37 -72.98 41.47
N LEU A 185 -6.57 -72.40 41.39
CA LEU A 185 -7.26 -72.06 40.14
C LEU A 185 -6.99 -70.62 39.67
N SER A 186 -6.21 -69.83 40.42
CA SER A 186 -6.03 -68.39 40.17
C SER A 186 -5.54 -68.06 38.74
N ASP A 187 -4.53 -68.78 38.24
CA ASP A 187 -3.99 -68.54 36.89
C ASP A 187 -4.96 -69.02 35.79
N LYS A 188 -5.70 -70.13 36.02
CA LYS A 188 -6.74 -70.63 35.11
C LYS A 188 -7.93 -69.67 35.01
N VAL A 189 -8.38 -69.14 36.15
CA VAL A 189 -9.44 -68.11 36.21
C VAL A 189 -8.95 -66.81 35.57
N TYR A 190 -7.70 -66.40 35.82
CA TYR A 190 -7.14 -65.21 35.18
C TYR A 190 -7.12 -65.33 33.66
N ASN A 191 -6.60 -66.43 33.11
CA ASN A 191 -6.53 -66.62 31.65
C ASN A 191 -7.91 -66.56 31.00
N LEU A 192 -8.91 -67.19 31.64
CA LEU A 192 -10.28 -67.16 31.17
C LEU A 192 -10.88 -65.75 31.19
N LEU A 193 -10.67 -64.99 32.27
CA LEU A 193 -11.17 -63.62 32.36
C LEU A 193 -10.42 -62.68 31.42
N PHE A 194 -9.10 -62.81 31.30
CA PHE A 194 -8.27 -61.94 30.47
C PHE A 194 -8.64 -62.01 28.98
N GLU A 195 -9.04 -63.18 28.48
CA GLU A 195 -9.46 -63.36 27.08
C GLU A 195 -10.76 -62.61 26.74
N VAL A 196 -11.65 -62.43 27.73
CA VAL A 196 -12.98 -61.86 27.52
C VAL A 196 -13.14 -60.44 28.05
N VAL A 197 -12.33 -60.01 29.02
CA VAL A 197 -12.44 -58.70 29.66
C VAL A 197 -12.21 -57.58 28.66
N LYS A 198 -13.11 -56.59 28.69
CA LYS A 198 -13.01 -55.34 27.93
C LYS A 198 -13.23 -54.16 28.87
N PRO A 199 -12.65 -52.97 28.58
CA PRO A 199 -12.98 -51.76 29.34
C PRO A 199 -14.47 -51.44 29.21
N ASN A 200 -15.12 -51.15 30.33
CA ASN A 200 -16.49 -50.63 30.37
C ASN A 200 -16.55 -49.18 30.87
N VAL A 201 -15.42 -48.61 31.26
CA VAL A 201 -15.25 -47.19 31.53
C VAL A 201 -14.32 -46.64 30.45
N LEU A 202 -14.85 -45.72 29.64
CA LEU A 202 -14.14 -45.12 28.50
C LEU A 202 -14.07 -43.61 28.69
N PHE A 203 -12.93 -42.99 28.38
CA PHE A 203 -12.82 -41.54 28.40
C PHE A 203 -13.77 -40.89 27.39
N ASP A 204 -14.63 -40.01 27.88
CA ASP A 204 -15.59 -39.26 27.06
C ASP A 204 -14.95 -37.94 26.65
N LYS A 205 -14.16 -38.01 25.58
CA LYS A 205 -13.46 -36.85 25.02
C LYS A 205 -14.44 -35.77 24.58
N GLU A 206 -15.52 -36.14 23.90
CA GLU A 206 -16.52 -35.20 23.37
C GLU A 206 -17.16 -34.37 24.49
N ARG A 207 -17.59 -35.02 25.57
CA ARG A 207 -18.20 -34.33 26.72
C ARG A 207 -17.18 -33.50 27.50
N THR A 208 -15.95 -33.98 27.64
CA THR A 208 -14.85 -33.24 28.30
C THR A 208 -14.49 -31.98 27.49
N ASP A 209 -14.37 -32.10 26.17
CA ASP A 209 -14.08 -30.98 25.27
C ASP A 209 -15.23 -29.96 25.29
N LEU A 210 -16.49 -30.42 25.26
CA LEU A 210 -17.67 -29.55 25.34
C LEU A 210 -17.72 -28.74 26.65
N VAL A 211 -17.46 -29.38 27.79
CA VAL A 211 -17.38 -28.69 29.09
C VAL A 211 -16.21 -27.71 29.12
N THR A 212 -15.09 -28.08 28.49
CA THR A 212 -13.92 -27.21 28.34
C THR A 212 -14.25 -25.96 27.55
N GLU A 213 -14.86 -26.11 26.38
CA GLU A 213 -15.30 -24.98 25.55
C GLU A 213 -16.30 -24.09 26.28
N ASN A 214 -17.27 -24.66 26.99
CA ASN A 214 -18.24 -23.88 27.75
C ASN A 214 -17.60 -23.11 28.92
N ALA A 215 -16.61 -23.69 29.60
CA ALA A 215 -15.86 -23.01 30.64
C ALA A 215 -15.01 -21.85 30.07
N LEU A 216 -14.37 -22.08 28.91
CA LEU A 216 -13.60 -21.05 28.21
C LEU A 216 -14.49 -19.90 27.68
N LYS A 217 -15.70 -20.20 27.21
CA LYS A 217 -16.69 -19.19 26.78
C LYS A 217 -17.17 -18.28 27.91
N ASN A 218 -17.12 -18.75 29.15
CA ASN A 218 -17.59 -18.01 30.33
C ASN A 218 -16.46 -17.31 31.12
N ILE A 219 -15.29 -17.11 30.50
CA ILE A 219 -14.20 -16.34 31.12
C ILE A 219 -14.64 -14.89 31.33
N SER A 220 -14.40 -14.37 32.54
CA SER A 220 -14.57 -12.94 32.81
C SER A 220 -13.44 -12.15 32.16
N TYR A 221 -13.80 -11.19 31.31
CA TYR A 221 -12.88 -10.26 30.65
C TYR A 221 -12.50 -9.05 31.51
N THR A 222 -13.09 -8.91 32.71
CA THR A 222 -12.87 -7.76 33.60
C THR A 222 -12.30 -8.17 34.96
N LYS A 223 -11.54 -7.26 35.59
CA LYS A 223 -10.82 -7.44 36.86
C LYS A 223 -11.22 -6.37 37.89
N GLY A 224 -12.52 -6.24 38.13
CA GLY A 224 -13.10 -5.28 39.07
C GLY A 224 -13.67 -4.05 38.38
N ASN A 225 -14.24 -3.14 39.18
CA ASN A 225 -14.91 -1.92 38.73
C ASN A 225 -14.36 -0.70 39.47
N VAL A 226 -14.38 0.45 38.80
CA VAL A 226 -14.11 1.76 39.37
C VAL A 226 -15.43 2.51 39.48
N GLU A 227 -15.80 2.93 40.68
CA GLU A 227 -17.03 3.68 40.94
C GLU A 227 -16.85 5.17 40.59
N LYS A 228 -17.96 5.80 40.22
CA LYS A 228 -18.08 7.23 39.96
C LYS A 228 -17.59 8.04 41.16
N GLY A 229 -16.81 9.08 40.88
CA GLY A 229 -16.28 10.02 41.87
C GLY A 229 -14.96 9.58 42.50
N ILE A 230 -14.46 8.37 42.22
CA ILE A 230 -13.13 7.94 42.66
C ILE A 230 -12.04 8.70 41.89
N ARG A 231 -11.02 9.18 42.60
CA ARG A 231 -9.83 9.78 41.98
C ARG A 231 -9.01 8.71 41.30
N ILE A 232 -8.81 8.84 40.00
CA ILE A 232 -8.06 7.89 39.17
C ILE A 232 -6.57 8.20 39.23
N ILE A 233 -6.19 9.47 39.01
CA ILE A 233 -4.80 9.89 38.99
C ILE A 233 -4.68 11.36 39.40
N SER A 234 -3.58 11.71 40.08
CA SER A 234 -3.26 13.08 40.47
C SER A 234 -2.27 13.77 39.54
N LYS A 235 -2.31 15.11 39.50
CA LYS A 235 -1.36 15.91 38.72
C LYS A 235 0.08 15.61 39.15
N GLY A 236 0.93 15.26 38.18
CA GLY A 236 2.33 14.89 38.39
C GLY A 236 2.56 13.44 38.81
N GLU A 237 1.51 12.65 39.05
CA GLU A 237 1.64 11.21 39.32
C GLU A 237 2.04 10.45 38.07
N VAL A 238 2.92 9.45 38.21
CA VAL A 238 3.43 8.67 37.07
C VAL A 238 2.36 7.67 36.63
N VAL A 239 2.05 7.69 35.33
CA VAL A 239 1.12 6.76 34.71
C VAL A 239 1.77 5.39 34.56
N GLU A 240 1.62 4.51 35.56
CA GLU A 240 2.23 3.18 35.54
C GLU A 240 1.32 2.11 36.18
N GLY A 241 1.60 0.84 35.87
CA GLY A 241 1.01 -0.31 36.55
C GLY A 241 -0.52 -0.32 36.51
N GLN A 242 -1.15 -0.28 37.68
CA GLN A 242 -2.60 -0.30 37.80
C GLN A 242 -3.26 0.99 37.32
N THR A 243 -2.63 2.15 37.54
CA THR A 243 -3.17 3.44 37.15
C THR A 243 -3.27 3.56 35.63
N PHE A 244 -2.25 3.09 34.90
CA PHE A 244 -2.29 3.00 33.43
C PHE A 244 -3.45 2.11 32.97
N ARG A 245 -3.65 0.92 33.57
CA ARG A 245 -4.76 0.02 33.22
C ARG A 245 -6.14 0.63 33.45
N ILE A 246 -6.30 1.37 34.56
CA ILE A 246 -7.54 2.07 34.86
C ILE A 246 -7.79 3.18 33.84
N LEU A 247 -6.77 3.97 33.51
CA LEU A 247 -6.86 5.04 32.51
C LEU A 247 -7.18 4.50 31.11
N ASP A 248 -6.56 3.39 30.72
CA ASP A 248 -6.79 2.74 29.44
C ASP A 248 -8.20 2.11 29.34
N SER A 249 -8.67 1.50 30.44
CA SER A 249 -10.05 1.01 30.55
C SER A 249 -11.06 2.16 30.50
N LEU A 250 -10.79 3.28 31.19
CA LEU A 250 -11.64 4.47 31.14
C LEU A 250 -11.68 5.06 29.72
N LYS A 251 -10.53 5.17 29.06
CA LYS A 251 -10.42 5.65 27.68
C LYS A 251 -11.26 4.78 26.74
N SER A 252 -11.09 3.46 26.84
CA SER A 252 -11.84 2.50 26.01
C SER A 252 -13.35 2.58 26.27
N GLU A 253 -13.77 2.66 27.53
CA GLU A 253 -15.18 2.82 27.89
C GLU A 253 -15.74 4.15 27.35
N TYR A 254 -15.02 5.27 27.52
CA TYR A 254 -15.41 6.60 27.02
C TYR A 254 -15.60 6.61 25.50
N GLU A 255 -14.69 5.96 24.78
CA GLU A 255 -14.71 5.85 23.32
C GLU A 255 -15.82 4.90 22.83
N SER A 256 -16.24 3.94 23.66
CA SER A 256 -17.32 2.98 23.37
C SER A 256 -18.73 3.51 23.64
N GLN A 257 -18.87 4.49 24.54
CA GLN A 257 -20.17 5.05 24.88
C GLN A 257 -20.78 5.74 23.66
N VAL A 258 -21.98 5.29 23.28
CA VAL A 258 -22.75 5.89 22.19
C VAL A 258 -23.27 7.23 22.66
N TRP A 259 -22.56 8.30 22.28
CA TRP A 259 -22.97 9.66 22.55
C TRP A 259 -24.33 9.96 21.90
N SER A 260 -25.13 10.83 22.53
CA SER A 260 -26.42 11.28 21.96
C SER A 260 -26.26 11.76 20.50
N GLU A 261 -27.32 11.65 19.69
CA GLU A 261 -27.29 12.10 18.27
C GLU A 261 -26.80 13.55 18.14
N SER A 262 -27.10 14.42 19.12
CA SER A 262 -26.63 15.82 19.14
C SER A 262 -25.11 15.95 19.26
N ASN A 263 -24.46 15.10 20.06
CA ASN A 263 -23.00 15.13 20.24
C ASN A 263 -22.28 14.58 19.00
N TYR A 264 -22.89 13.61 18.32
CA TYR A 264 -22.40 13.09 17.05
C TYR A 264 -22.27 14.19 15.98
N TYR A 265 -23.29 15.04 15.80
CA TYR A 265 -23.24 16.12 14.81
C TYR A 265 -22.10 17.11 15.10
N TRP A 266 -21.87 17.49 16.37
CA TRP A 266 -20.77 18.39 16.74
C TRP A 266 -19.39 17.79 16.50
N ILE A 267 -19.20 16.49 16.75
CA ILE A 267 -17.96 15.77 16.45
C ILE A 267 -17.69 15.79 14.95
N VAL A 268 -18.71 15.49 14.13
CA VAL A 268 -18.59 15.51 12.67
C VAL A 268 -18.27 16.91 12.16
N VAL A 269 -18.90 17.95 12.71
CA VAL A 269 -18.57 19.36 12.37
C VAL A 269 -17.13 19.69 12.74
N GLY A 270 -16.65 19.27 13.92
CA GLY A 270 -15.27 19.46 14.34
C GLY A 270 -14.26 18.81 13.40
N TYR A 271 -14.46 17.53 13.04
CA TYR A 271 -13.63 16.85 12.06
C TYR A 271 -13.70 17.51 10.68
N THR A 272 -14.89 17.91 10.25
CA THR A 272 -15.09 18.62 8.97
C THR A 272 -14.28 19.91 8.92
N LEU A 273 -14.32 20.73 9.98
CA LEU A 273 -13.56 21.98 10.05
C LEU A 273 -12.05 21.74 9.98
N LEU A 274 -11.53 20.75 10.72
CA LEU A 274 -10.10 20.44 10.74
C LEU A 274 -9.59 19.88 9.40
N VAL A 275 -10.33 18.94 8.81
CA VAL A 275 -10.00 18.38 7.49
C VAL A 275 -10.11 19.46 6.41
N ALA A 276 -11.17 20.27 6.43
CA ALA A 276 -11.35 21.39 5.53
C ALA A 276 -10.18 22.38 5.64
N LEU A 277 -9.74 22.72 6.86
CA LEU A 277 -8.60 23.61 7.08
C LEU A 277 -7.30 23.01 6.51
N ALA A 278 -7.04 21.72 6.74
CA ALA A 278 -5.87 21.03 6.22
C ALA A 278 -5.85 21.01 4.68
N LEU A 279 -6.98 20.69 4.05
CA LEU A 279 -7.12 20.71 2.59
C LEU A 279 -7.06 22.14 2.01
N LEU A 280 -7.55 23.14 2.77
CA LEU A 280 -7.48 24.53 2.37
C LEU A 280 -6.02 25.00 2.31
N MET A 281 -5.18 24.58 3.27
CA MET A 281 -3.75 24.85 3.22
C MET A 281 -3.10 24.30 1.94
N LEU A 282 -3.47 23.08 1.51
CA LEU A 282 -3.00 22.53 0.23
C LEU A 282 -3.47 23.37 -0.97
N PHE A 283 -4.75 23.74 -1.01
CA PHE A 283 -5.27 24.60 -2.08
C PHE A 283 -4.58 25.96 -2.16
N LEU A 284 -4.35 26.61 -1.01
CA LEU A 284 -3.65 27.89 -0.95
C LEU A 284 -2.18 27.74 -1.34
N PHE A 285 -1.52 26.65 -0.94
CA PHE A 285 -0.17 26.33 -1.37
C PHE A 285 -0.07 26.19 -2.89
N LEU A 286 -0.98 25.42 -3.50
CA LEU A 286 -1.03 25.26 -4.96
C LEU A 286 -1.24 26.61 -5.65
N LYS A 287 -2.25 27.38 -5.22
CA LYS A 287 -2.55 28.68 -5.83
C LYS A 287 -1.39 29.68 -5.72
N LYS A 288 -0.64 29.66 -4.62
CA LYS A 288 0.44 30.63 -4.37
C LYS A 288 1.79 30.23 -4.95
N TYR A 289 2.14 28.94 -4.90
CA TYR A 289 3.50 28.47 -5.20
C TYR A 289 3.58 27.52 -6.41
N ARG A 290 2.46 26.93 -6.84
CA ARG A 290 2.39 25.94 -7.93
C ARG A 290 1.17 26.21 -8.82
N PHE A 291 1.10 27.42 -9.36
CA PHE A 291 -0.07 27.89 -10.11
C PHE A 291 -0.33 27.05 -11.37
N ASP A 292 0.73 26.58 -12.03
CA ASP A 292 0.70 25.65 -13.17
C ASP A 292 0.06 24.29 -12.86
N ILE A 293 0.10 23.88 -11.59
CA ILE A 293 -0.58 22.69 -11.08
C ILE A 293 -2.00 23.05 -10.66
N TYR A 294 -2.17 24.21 -10.03
CA TYR A 294 -3.48 24.71 -9.61
C TYR A 294 -4.44 24.90 -10.80
N GLU A 295 -3.98 25.35 -11.96
CA GLU A 295 -4.86 25.58 -13.12
C GLU A 295 -5.37 24.28 -13.73
N ASP A 296 -4.53 23.25 -13.76
CA ASP A 296 -4.83 21.95 -14.37
C ASP A 296 -5.68 21.06 -13.42
N ASN A 297 -6.96 20.88 -13.79
CA ASN A 297 -7.91 20.06 -13.02
C ASN A 297 -7.43 18.61 -12.83
N THR A 298 -6.72 18.03 -13.80
CA THR A 298 -6.24 16.66 -13.76
C THR A 298 -5.13 16.51 -12.73
N LYS A 299 -4.17 17.45 -12.70
CA LYS A 299 -3.10 17.47 -11.70
C LYS A 299 -3.63 17.70 -10.29
N VAL A 300 -4.60 18.60 -10.11
CA VAL A 300 -5.25 18.78 -8.80
C VAL A 300 -5.99 17.51 -8.39
N THR A 301 -6.75 16.90 -9.30
CA THR A 301 -7.46 15.63 -9.02
C THR A 301 -6.51 14.52 -8.61
N PHE A 302 -5.35 14.42 -9.28
CA PHE A 302 -4.31 13.45 -8.93
C PHE A 302 -3.83 13.59 -7.49
N LEU A 303 -3.56 14.82 -7.01
CA LEU A 303 -3.10 15.07 -5.65
C LEU A 303 -4.15 14.66 -4.61
N PHE A 304 -5.40 15.11 -4.80
CA PHE A 304 -6.50 14.83 -3.87
C PHE A 304 -6.87 13.34 -3.88
N PHE A 305 -6.86 12.69 -5.05
CA PHE A 305 -7.08 11.25 -5.18
C PHE A 305 -6.05 10.44 -4.38
N ASN A 306 -4.76 10.73 -4.55
CA ASN A 306 -3.70 10.01 -3.82
C ASN A 306 -3.77 10.25 -2.30
N MET A 307 -4.11 11.47 -1.87
CA MET A 307 -4.34 11.77 -0.45
C MET A 307 -5.52 10.97 0.11
N ILE A 308 -6.67 10.99 -0.57
CA ILE A 308 -7.84 10.18 -0.18
C ILE A 308 -7.46 8.71 -0.10
N LEU A 309 -6.81 8.18 -1.14
CA LEU A 309 -6.41 6.77 -1.19
C LEU A 309 -5.60 6.36 0.04
N MET A 310 -4.62 7.18 0.44
CA MET A 310 -3.81 6.91 1.64
C MET A 310 -4.62 7.02 2.93
N VAL A 311 -5.49 8.03 3.05
CA VAL A 311 -6.37 8.15 4.21
C VAL A 311 -7.32 6.95 4.34
N LEU A 312 -7.90 6.50 3.23
CA LEU A 312 -8.78 5.34 3.18
C LEU A 312 -8.04 4.05 3.53
N LEU A 313 -6.85 3.84 2.95
CA LEU A 313 -6.04 2.66 3.20
C LEU A 313 -5.64 2.57 4.68
N THR A 314 -5.13 3.65 5.26
CA THR A 314 -4.79 3.68 6.69
C THR A 314 -6.01 3.45 7.57
N THR A 315 -7.13 4.12 7.27
CA THR A 315 -8.36 3.96 8.05
C THR A 315 -8.90 2.54 8.00
N PHE A 316 -8.85 1.90 6.82
CA PHE A 316 -9.25 0.51 6.65
C PHE A 316 -8.37 -0.43 7.49
N VAL A 317 -7.04 -0.27 7.42
CA VAL A 317 -6.11 -1.10 8.20
C VAL A 317 -6.33 -0.93 9.70
N VAL A 318 -6.50 0.31 10.18
CA VAL A 318 -6.78 0.58 11.60
C VAL A 318 -8.11 -0.06 12.05
N LYS A 319 -9.14 -0.04 11.20
CA LYS A 319 -10.43 -0.71 11.49
C LYS A 319 -10.33 -2.24 11.56
N VAL A 320 -9.44 -2.86 10.79
CA VAL A 320 -9.20 -4.31 10.84
C VAL A 320 -8.40 -4.68 12.07
N LYS A 321 -7.25 -4.04 12.27
CA LYS A 321 -6.42 -4.19 13.48
C LYS A 321 -5.50 -2.99 13.62
N ALA A 322 -5.63 -2.26 14.72
CA ALA A 322 -4.90 -1.02 14.97
C ALA A 322 -3.37 -1.20 14.91
N ASP A 323 -2.84 -2.32 15.41
CA ASP A 323 -1.40 -2.65 15.39
C ASP A 323 -0.80 -2.74 13.97
N TYR A 324 -1.62 -3.01 12.96
CA TYR A 324 -1.15 -3.15 11.57
C TYR A 324 -0.93 -1.81 10.87
N VAL A 325 -1.20 -0.68 11.56
CA VAL A 325 -1.04 0.67 10.99
C VAL A 325 0.36 0.92 10.41
N TYR A 326 1.39 0.30 10.99
CA TYR A 326 2.78 0.42 10.53
C TYR A 326 3.08 -0.30 9.21
N ILE A 327 2.19 -1.19 8.74
CA ILE A 327 2.32 -1.86 7.43
C ILE A 327 1.99 -0.89 6.29
N VAL A 328 1.17 0.13 6.53
CA VAL A 328 0.65 1.02 5.48
C VAL A 328 1.77 1.83 4.84
N PRO A 329 2.06 1.66 3.53
CA PRO A 329 3.22 2.26 2.87
C PRO A 329 3.00 3.74 2.52
N LEU A 330 2.82 4.58 3.54
CA LEU A 330 2.47 6.00 3.36
C LEU A 330 3.54 6.78 2.58
N CYS A 331 4.81 6.35 2.63
CA CYS A 331 5.91 6.92 1.84
C CYS A 331 5.70 6.81 0.33
N ILE A 332 4.79 5.95 -0.17
CA ILE A 332 4.41 5.94 -1.58
C ILE A 332 3.87 7.30 -2.02
N LEU A 333 3.16 8.03 -1.16
CA LEU A 333 2.54 9.31 -1.49
C LEU A 333 3.59 10.36 -1.91
N PRO A 334 4.60 10.70 -1.09
CA PRO A 334 5.61 11.67 -1.49
C PRO A 334 6.45 11.20 -2.68
N ILE A 335 6.74 9.90 -2.82
CA ILE A 335 7.47 9.35 -3.99
C ILE A 335 6.67 9.56 -5.26
N THR A 336 5.38 9.21 -5.24
CA THR A 336 4.48 9.35 -6.38
C THR A 336 4.37 10.80 -6.81
N ILE A 337 4.10 11.71 -5.86
CA ILE A 337 3.95 13.13 -6.18
C ILE A 337 5.27 13.71 -6.69
N LYS A 338 6.41 13.29 -6.14
CA LYS A 338 7.73 13.69 -6.65
C LYS A 338 7.98 13.20 -8.08
N ALA A 339 7.52 11.98 -8.43
CA ALA A 339 7.73 11.41 -9.76
C ALA A 339 6.97 12.13 -10.89
N PHE A 340 5.83 12.77 -10.58
CA PHE A 340 5.02 13.50 -11.57
C PHE A 340 5.18 15.02 -11.49
N PHE A 341 5.67 15.54 -10.35
CA PHE A 341 5.79 16.97 -10.10
C PHE A 341 7.15 17.29 -9.49
N ASP A 342 7.22 17.53 -8.18
CA ASP A 342 8.43 17.96 -7.52
C ASP A 342 8.45 17.58 -6.04
N ALA A 343 9.66 17.55 -5.48
CA ALA A 343 9.92 17.18 -4.09
C ALA A 343 9.19 18.08 -3.06
N ARG A 344 9.05 19.38 -3.32
CA ARG A 344 8.43 20.33 -2.38
C ARG A 344 6.94 20.07 -2.26
N LEU A 345 6.27 19.85 -3.39
CA LEU A 345 4.85 19.48 -3.41
C LEU A 345 4.62 18.10 -2.78
N GLY A 346 5.51 17.14 -3.05
CA GLY A 346 5.47 15.81 -2.42
C GLY A 346 5.52 15.87 -0.90
N LEU A 347 6.47 16.64 -0.34
CA LEU A 347 6.61 16.79 1.11
C LEU A 347 5.38 17.49 1.71
N PHE A 348 4.93 18.58 1.10
CA PHE A 348 3.81 19.36 1.61
C PHE A 348 2.53 18.52 1.65
N THR A 349 2.24 17.79 0.57
CA THR A 349 1.07 16.90 0.49
C THR A 349 1.17 15.75 1.50
N HIS A 350 2.36 15.18 1.69
CA HIS A 350 2.61 14.14 2.68
C HIS A 350 2.36 14.63 4.10
N VAL A 351 2.90 15.79 4.49
CA VAL A 351 2.71 16.36 5.82
C VAL A 351 1.23 16.64 6.09
N ILE A 352 0.50 17.23 5.14
CA ILE A 352 -0.95 17.46 5.28
C ILE A 352 -1.70 16.14 5.47
N THR A 353 -1.33 15.10 4.71
CA THR A 353 -1.94 13.76 4.85
C THR A 353 -1.67 13.15 6.22
N VAL A 354 -0.44 13.23 6.71
CA VAL A 354 -0.04 12.74 8.04
C VAL A 354 -0.79 13.47 9.16
N LEU A 355 -0.99 14.78 9.03
CA LEU A 355 -1.80 15.56 9.99
C LEU A 355 -3.26 15.09 10.03
N ILE A 356 -3.86 14.81 8.87
CA ILE A 356 -5.22 14.25 8.78
C ILE A 356 -5.27 12.86 9.43
N LEU A 357 -4.26 12.02 9.17
CA LEU A 357 -4.19 10.66 9.73
C LEU A 357 -4.03 10.64 11.26
N GLY A 358 -3.45 11.69 11.87
CA GLY A 358 -3.33 11.81 13.33
C GLY A 358 -4.66 11.75 14.08
N PHE A 359 -5.77 12.07 13.41
CA PHE A 359 -7.10 11.92 14.00
C PHE A 359 -7.60 10.48 14.03
N ILE A 360 -7.03 9.58 13.21
CA ILE A 360 -7.51 8.22 12.98
C ILE A 360 -6.66 7.17 13.71
N VAL A 361 -5.34 7.34 13.73
CA VAL A 361 -4.41 6.33 14.24
C VAL A 361 -4.34 6.31 15.77
N PRO A 362 -4.10 5.13 16.39
CA PRO A 362 -3.68 5.05 17.79
C PRO A 362 -2.28 5.66 17.95
N ASP A 363 -1.92 6.06 19.19
CA ASP A 363 -0.61 6.62 19.53
C ASP A 363 -0.11 7.67 18.53
N SER A 364 -1.00 8.63 18.25
CA SER A 364 -0.86 9.54 17.12
C SER A 364 0.46 10.29 17.10
N PHE A 365 1.02 10.65 18.25
CA PHE A 365 2.31 11.33 18.29
C PHE A 365 3.47 10.48 17.74
N GLU A 366 3.58 9.22 18.16
CA GLU A 366 4.62 8.29 17.68
C GLU A 366 4.47 8.05 16.18
N TYR A 367 3.24 7.75 15.74
CA TYR A 367 2.96 7.53 14.32
C TYR A 367 3.28 8.77 13.47
N LEU A 368 2.85 9.97 13.89
CA LEU A 368 3.12 11.21 13.17
C LEU A 368 4.62 11.46 13.04
N PHE A 369 5.37 11.28 14.14
CA PHE A 369 6.82 11.47 14.13
C PHE A 369 7.49 10.51 13.15
N LEU A 370 7.17 9.22 13.23
CA LEU A 370 7.68 8.18 12.35
C LEU A 370 7.40 8.50 10.87
N GLN A 371 6.16 8.86 10.54
CA GLN A 371 5.76 9.13 9.16
C GLN A 371 6.39 10.41 8.59
N ILE A 372 6.54 11.45 9.41
CA ILE A 372 7.19 12.71 8.98
C ILE A 372 8.67 12.46 8.69
N ILE A 373 9.40 11.81 9.60
CA ILE A 373 10.85 11.60 9.42
C ILE A 373 11.13 10.67 8.24
N ALA A 374 10.34 9.59 8.08
CA ALA A 374 10.47 8.69 6.93
C ALA A 374 10.11 9.40 5.61
N GLY A 375 9.06 10.23 5.59
CA GLY A 375 8.69 11.03 4.42
C GLY A 375 9.77 12.02 4.00
N ILE A 376 10.40 12.70 4.96
CA ILE A 376 11.53 13.62 4.69
C ILE A 376 12.71 12.84 4.10
N VAL A 377 13.12 11.74 4.73
CA VAL A 377 14.24 10.91 4.24
C VAL A 377 13.96 10.39 2.83
N THR A 378 12.74 9.91 2.58
CA THR A 378 12.30 9.47 1.25
C THR A 378 12.50 10.55 0.18
N ILE A 379 12.15 11.80 0.49
CA ILE A 379 12.28 12.90 -0.48
C ILE A 379 13.73 13.31 -0.69
N LEU A 380 14.57 13.28 0.36
CA LEU A 380 15.98 13.66 0.29
C LEU A 380 16.84 12.63 -0.47
N THR A 381 16.54 11.34 -0.34
CA THR A 381 17.37 10.28 -0.94
C THR A 381 17.07 10.04 -2.41
N VAL A 382 15.81 10.20 -2.84
CA VAL A 382 15.35 9.77 -4.16
C VAL A 382 15.79 10.76 -5.24
N SER A 383 17.08 10.91 -5.53
CA SER A 383 17.58 11.87 -6.53
C SER A 383 17.26 11.44 -7.97
N GLU A 384 17.11 10.14 -8.23
CA GLU A 384 16.71 9.58 -9.54
C GLU A 384 15.95 8.26 -9.32
N LEU A 385 14.60 8.23 -9.38
CA LEU A 385 13.86 6.96 -9.26
C LEU A 385 13.86 6.07 -10.52
N SER A 386 14.52 6.49 -11.58
CA SER A 386 14.84 5.65 -12.75
C SER A 386 15.86 4.55 -12.45
N ARG A 387 16.80 4.77 -11.53
CA ARG A 387 17.76 3.74 -11.13
C ARG A 387 17.13 2.87 -10.06
N ARG A 388 16.76 1.64 -10.43
CA ARG A 388 16.19 0.64 -9.49
C ARG A 388 17.01 0.53 -8.20
N ALA A 389 18.34 0.59 -8.29
CA ALA A 389 19.24 0.57 -7.13
C ALA A 389 18.99 1.72 -6.13
N ASN A 390 18.72 2.94 -6.61
CA ASN A 390 18.44 4.09 -5.73
C ASN A 390 17.11 3.92 -4.99
N LEU A 391 16.13 3.27 -5.62
CA LEU A 391 14.87 2.92 -4.98
C LEU A 391 15.10 1.89 -3.86
N PHE A 392 15.85 0.80 -4.11
CA PHE A 392 16.21 -0.16 -3.06
C PHE A 392 16.93 0.49 -1.87
N ILE A 393 17.89 1.39 -2.13
CA ILE A 393 18.61 2.13 -1.09
C ILE A 393 17.64 2.99 -0.27
N SER A 394 16.74 3.72 -0.94
CA SER A 394 15.74 4.57 -0.29
C SER A 394 14.82 3.76 0.62
N LEU A 395 14.41 2.56 0.17
CA LEU A 395 13.58 1.67 0.98
C LEU A 395 14.31 1.14 2.22
N GLY A 396 15.57 0.72 2.06
CA GLY A 396 16.39 0.31 3.21
C GLY A 396 16.53 1.44 4.24
N GLN A 397 16.67 2.69 3.79
CA GLN A 397 16.71 3.85 4.68
C GLN A 397 15.38 4.13 5.36
N ILE A 398 14.24 3.99 4.65
CA ILE A 398 12.90 4.12 5.26
C ILE A 398 12.75 3.12 6.41
N VAL A 399 13.07 1.83 6.17
CA VAL A 399 13.00 0.78 7.19
C VAL A 399 13.94 1.09 8.36
N PHE A 400 15.17 1.50 8.06
CA PHE A 400 16.16 1.85 9.09
C PHE A 400 15.70 3.01 9.96
N VAL A 401 15.16 4.08 9.35
CA VAL A 401 14.70 5.27 10.08
C VAL A 401 13.47 4.95 10.93
N TYR A 402 12.53 4.15 10.42
CA TYR A 402 11.42 3.67 11.24
C TYR A 402 11.91 2.84 12.43
N ALA A 403 12.79 1.87 12.20
CA ALA A 403 13.33 1.02 13.26
C ALA A 403 14.08 1.84 14.33
N LEU A 404 14.90 2.81 13.90
CA LEU A 404 15.66 3.67 14.81
C LEU A 404 14.77 4.58 15.65
N ALA A 405 13.80 5.24 15.01
CA ALA A 405 12.88 6.12 15.72
C ALA A 405 11.97 5.34 16.66
N TYR A 406 11.43 4.18 16.23
CA TYR A 406 10.64 3.30 17.06
C TYR A 406 11.44 2.78 18.26
N PHE A 407 12.70 2.35 18.05
CA PHE A 407 13.60 1.95 19.13
C PHE A 407 13.79 3.06 20.16
N ALA A 408 13.93 4.31 19.73
CA ALA A 408 14.01 5.46 20.63
C ALA A 408 12.72 5.66 21.42
N PHE A 409 11.54 5.55 20.79
CA PHE A 409 10.25 5.62 21.48
C PHE A 409 10.09 4.52 22.54
N VAL A 410 10.43 3.26 22.20
CA VAL A 410 10.38 2.14 23.15
C VAL A 410 11.27 2.41 24.37
N ILE A 411 12.51 2.88 24.16
CA ILE A 411 13.39 3.22 25.29
C ILE A 411 12.79 4.34 26.16
N ILE A 412 12.21 5.37 25.54
CA ILE A 412 11.64 6.52 26.24
C ILE A 412 10.38 6.14 27.04
N GLN A 413 9.58 5.21 26.54
CA GLN A 413 8.30 4.78 27.13
C GLN A 413 8.49 3.65 28.16
N GLU A 414 9.32 2.65 27.85
CA GLU A 414 9.44 1.43 28.64
C GLU A 414 10.71 1.40 29.51
N GLY A 415 11.70 2.27 29.26
CA GLY A 415 12.96 2.32 30.02
C GLY A 415 13.83 1.06 29.88
N THR A 416 13.47 0.14 28.98
CA THR A 416 14.17 -1.13 28.73
C THR A 416 14.10 -1.50 27.26
N ILE A 417 15.14 -2.19 26.77
CA ILE A 417 15.17 -2.75 25.41
C ILE A 417 14.38 -4.05 25.28
N THR A 418 14.07 -4.71 26.40
CA THR A 418 13.40 -6.02 26.41
C THR A 418 11.92 -5.94 26.02
N ALA A 419 11.33 -4.73 26.10
CA ALA A 419 9.96 -4.46 25.68
C ALA A 419 9.81 -4.25 24.16
N LEU A 420 10.90 -4.37 23.38
CA LEU A 420 10.86 -4.16 21.94
C LEU A 420 10.03 -5.24 21.24
N ASN A 421 8.91 -4.82 20.64
CA ASN A 421 8.10 -5.69 19.81
C ASN A 421 8.76 -5.89 18.43
N TRP A 422 9.39 -7.04 18.23
CA TRP A 422 10.01 -7.44 16.96
C TRP A 422 9.01 -7.52 15.80
N THR A 423 7.72 -7.70 16.08
CA THR A 423 6.66 -7.69 15.06
C THR A 423 6.56 -6.33 14.38
N ASN A 424 6.72 -5.23 15.12
CA ASN A 424 6.68 -3.87 14.56
C ASN A 424 7.86 -3.63 13.60
N ILE A 425 9.04 -4.18 13.91
CA ILE A 425 10.19 -4.17 12.99
C ILE A 425 9.87 -4.95 11.71
N GLY A 426 9.20 -6.11 11.82
CA GLY A 426 8.67 -6.85 10.68
C GLY A 426 7.67 -6.05 9.85
N PHE A 427 6.79 -5.27 10.48
CA PHE A 427 5.86 -4.38 9.80
C PHE A 427 6.56 -3.23 9.07
N PHE A 428 7.62 -2.65 9.63
CA PHE A 428 8.42 -1.67 8.90
C PHE A 428 9.12 -2.27 7.67
N ALA A 429 9.62 -3.50 7.78
CA ALA A 429 10.19 -4.20 6.63
C ALA A 429 9.13 -4.46 5.53
N LEU A 430 7.93 -4.91 5.93
CA LEU A 430 6.81 -5.09 5.01
C LEU A 430 6.35 -3.76 4.40
N ASN A 431 6.32 -2.68 5.17
CA ASN A 431 6.04 -1.32 4.69
C ASN A 431 7.02 -0.90 3.60
N GLY A 432 8.32 -1.05 3.86
CA GLY A 432 9.37 -0.77 2.88
C GLY A 432 9.24 -1.61 1.61
N LEU A 433 8.90 -2.90 1.74
CA LEU A 433 8.63 -3.76 0.60
C LEU A 433 7.39 -3.31 -0.19
N LEU A 434 6.29 -2.98 0.48
CA LEU A 434 5.06 -2.52 -0.17
C LEU A 434 5.26 -1.20 -0.90
N CYS A 435 6.23 -0.37 -0.49
CA CYS A 435 6.59 0.84 -1.24
C CYS A 435 7.09 0.55 -2.68
N PHE A 436 7.50 -0.68 -3.03
CA PHE A 436 7.79 -1.06 -4.43
C PHE A 436 6.59 -0.92 -5.36
N LEU A 437 5.37 -0.97 -4.81
CA LEU A 437 4.16 -0.80 -5.59
C LEU A 437 4.11 0.55 -6.31
N VAL A 438 4.92 1.54 -5.88
CA VAL A 438 5.03 2.83 -6.55
C VAL A 438 5.41 2.72 -8.03
N LEU A 439 6.25 1.75 -8.41
CA LEU A 439 6.64 1.55 -9.82
C LEU A 439 5.44 1.16 -10.69
N PHE A 440 4.58 0.29 -10.15
CA PHE A 440 3.34 -0.11 -10.83
C PHE A 440 2.31 1.02 -10.83
N LEU A 441 2.20 1.75 -9.72
CA LEU A 441 1.30 2.89 -9.60
C LEU A 441 1.64 4.00 -10.59
N ILE A 442 2.92 4.31 -10.80
CA ILE A 442 3.35 5.30 -11.80
C ILE A 442 2.82 4.92 -13.19
N LEU A 443 3.00 3.67 -13.63
CA LEU A 443 2.51 3.21 -14.94
C LEU A 443 0.98 3.29 -15.07
N ILE A 444 0.25 2.94 -14.00
CA ILE A 444 -1.22 3.04 -13.97
C ILE A 444 -1.64 4.51 -14.06
N TYR A 445 -0.96 5.38 -13.33
CA TYR A 445 -1.25 6.80 -13.25
C TYR A 445 -0.95 7.55 -14.54
N GLU A 446 0.11 7.20 -15.25
CA GLU A 446 0.39 7.79 -16.57
C GLU A 446 -0.77 7.58 -17.54
N LYS A 447 -1.34 6.36 -17.56
CA LYS A 447 -2.50 6.03 -18.40
C LYS A 447 -3.80 6.64 -17.89
N ALA A 448 -4.04 6.59 -16.57
CA ALA A 448 -5.29 7.05 -15.98
C ALA A 448 -5.44 8.58 -15.98
N PHE A 449 -4.33 9.31 -15.86
CA PHE A 449 -4.32 10.77 -15.77
C PHE A 449 -3.71 11.46 -17.01
N GLY A 450 -3.20 10.71 -18.00
CA GLY A 450 -2.54 11.30 -19.18
C GLY A 450 -1.31 12.13 -18.83
N LEU A 451 -0.66 11.82 -17.71
CA LEU A 451 0.56 12.47 -17.25
C LEU A 451 1.77 11.64 -17.69
N VAL A 452 2.95 12.27 -17.68
CA VAL A 452 4.23 11.57 -17.91
C VAL A 452 5.11 11.82 -16.71
N SER A 453 5.65 10.76 -16.12
CA SER A 453 6.55 10.84 -14.98
C SER A 453 8.00 11.09 -15.42
N ASP A 454 8.81 11.65 -14.52
CA ASP A 454 10.25 11.83 -14.73
C ASP A 454 10.98 10.50 -14.95
N VAL A 455 10.44 9.40 -14.40
CA VAL A 455 10.97 8.04 -14.61
C VAL A 455 10.84 7.66 -16.08
N SER A 456 9.64 7.76 -16.64
CA SER A 456 9.38 7.45 -18.04
C SER A 456 10.11 8.39 -18.99
N LEU A 457 10.22 9.68 -18.65
CA LEU A 457 11.00 10.63 -19.44
C LEU A 457 12.49 10.26 -19.47
N LEU A 458 13.06 9.83 -18.33
CA LEU A 458 14.46 9.43 -18.33
C LEU A 458 14.68 8.17 -19.16
N GLU A 459 13.79 7.17 -19.07
CA GLU A 459 13.86 5.97 -19.91
C GLU A 459 13.76 6.32 -21.40
N LEU A 460 12.86 7.22 -21.78
CA LEU A 460 12.69 7.67 -23.17
C LEU A 460 13.88 8.52 -23.65
N SER A 461 14.62 9.15 -22.76
CA SER A 461 15.81 9.94 -23.10
C SER A 461 17.04 9.10 -23.45
N ASP A 462 17.01 7.80 -23.18
CA ASP A 462 18.10 6.90 -23.57
C ASP A 462 18.14 6.74 -25.09
N THR A 463 19.18 7.31 -25.70
CA THR A 463 19.44 7.21 -27.15
C THR A 463 19.73 5.78 -27.59
N ASN A 464 19.96 4.85 -26.65
CA ASN A 464 20.10 3.43 -26.93
C ASN A 464 18.78 2.66 -26.92
N SER A 465 17.65 3.34 -26.68
CA SER A 465 16.32 2.77 -26.82
C SER A 465 16.09 2.25 -28.24
N LYS A 466 15.19 1.27 -28.37
CA LYS A 466 14.93 0.60 -29.65
C LYS A 466 14.58 1.59 -30.77
N LEU A 467 13.69 2.53 -30.50
CA LEU A 467 13.18 3.48 -31.50
C LEU A 467 14.22 4.55 -31.87
N LEU A 468 14.98 5.09 -30.91
CA LEU A 468 16.03 6.07 -31.22
C LEU A 468 17.23 5.43 -31.93
N LYS A 469 17.54 4.16 -31.63
CA LYS A 469 18.53 3.39 -32.43
C LYS A 469 18.06 3.14 -33.86
N GLU A 470 16.77 2.87 -34.05
CA GLU A 470 16.20 2.74 -35.39
C GLU A 470 16.32 4.05 -36.17
N LEU A 471 15.98 5.19 -35.54
CA LEU A 471 16.18 6.52 -36.11
C LEU A 471 17.65 6.78 -36.48
N ALA A 472 18.58 6.48 -35.59
CA ALA A 472 20.01 6.65 -35.84
C ALA A 472 20.52 5.80 -37.02
N ASN A 473 19.94 4.63 -37.25
CA ASN A 473 20.34 3.73 -38.35
C ASN A 473 19.67 4.11 -39.69
N VAL A 474 18.40 4.49 -39.67
CA VAL A 474 17.59 4.76 -40.88
C VAL A 474 17.78 6.20 -41.38
N ALA A 475 17.82 7.17 -40.47
CA ALA A 475 17.94 8.60 -40.77
C ALA A 475 18.99 9.27 -39.84
N PRO A 476 20.29 9.00 -40.04
CA PRO A 476 21.35 9.44 -39.14
C PRO A 476 21.48 10.97 -39.05
N GLY A 477 21.23 11.69 -40.15
CA GLY A 477 21.25 13.15 -40.17
C GLY A 477 20.15 13.75 -39.31
N THR A 478 18.93 13.23 -39.43
CA THR A 478 17.79 13.60 -38.58
C THR A 478 18.04 13.26 -37.11
N PHE A 479 18.67 12.13 -36.81
CA PHE A 479 19.05 11.78 -35.44
C PHE A 479 20.02 12.81 -34.83
N HIS A 480 21.06 13.21 -35.58
CA HIS A 480 22.00 14.23 -35.14
C HIS A 480 21.34 15.60 -34.95
N HIS A 481 20.49 16.00 -35.90
CA HIS A 481 19.67 17.21 -35.79
C HIS A 481 18.81 17.20 -34.51
N SER A 482 18.06 16.11 -34.26
CA SER A 482 17.21 15.97 -33.09
C SER A 482 18.00 16.08 -31.78
N LEU A 483 19.23 15.56 -31.73
CA LEU A 483 20.11 15.69 -30.57
C LEU A 483 20.58 17.14 -30.35
N GLN A 484 20.87 17.88 -31.43
CA GLN A 484 21.25 19.30 -31.35
C GLN A 484 20.06 20.15 -30.88
N VAL A 485 18.87 19.93 -31.45
CA VAL A 485 17.62 20.58 -31.04
C VAL A 485 17.32 20.28 -29.57
N ALA A 486 17.46 19.02 -29.12
CA ALA A 486 17.24 18.65 -27.73
C ALA A 486 18.13 19.43 -26.76
N ASN A 487 19.41 19.59 -27.08
CA ASN A 487 20.36 20.36 -26.25
C ASN A 487 20.03 21.87 -26.21
N LEU A 488 19.56 22.44 -27.32
CA LEU A 488 19.14 23.84 -27.39
C LEU A 488 17.84 24.07 -26.60
N ALA A 489 16.85 23.23 -26.86
CA ALA A 489 15.52 23.31 -26.29
C ALA A 489 15.53 23.05 -24.77
N GLU A 490 16.29 22.06 -24.30
CA GLU A 490 16.47 21.80 -22.87
C GLU A 490 17.11 23.00 -22.14
N ALA A 491 18.13 23.61 -22.73
CA ALA A 491 18.77 24.78 -22.13
C ALA A 491 17.83 25.98 -22.04
N ALA A 492 17.00 26.19 -23.08
CA ALA A 492 15.97 27.22 -23.09
C ALA A 492 14.89 26.96 -22.03
N ALA A 493 14.43 25.70 -21.91
CA ALA A 493 13.43 25.29 -20.94
C ALA A 493 13.89 25.50 -19.49
N ASN A 494 15.14 25.14 -19.19
CA ASN A 494 15.74 25.32 -17.86
C ASN A 494 15.75 26.79 -17.41
N GLU A 495 16.06 27.72 -18.32
CA GLU A 495 16.21 29.15 -18.00
C GLU A 495 14.88 29.85 -17.72
N ILE A 496 13.77 29.31 -18.23
CA ILE A 496 12.42 29.82 -17.93
C ILE A 496 11.64 28.97 -16.90
N GLY A 497 12.25 27.90 -16.38
CA GLY A 497 11.58 26.98 -15.45
C GLY A 497 10.43 26.18 -16.07
N ALA A 498 10.51 25.89 -17.38
CA ALA A 498 9.64 24.91 -18.05
C ALA A 498 10.13 23.48 -17.78
N ASN A 499 9.36 22.46 -18.16
CA ASN A 499 9.79 21.07 -17.98
C ASN A 499 10.90 20.70 -18.98
N ALA A 500 12.16 20.90 -18.59
CA ALA A 500 13.32 20.69 -19.43
C ALA A 500 13.51 19.23 -19.87
N MET A 501 13.22 18.27 -18.98
CA MET A 501 13.30 16.85 -19.31
C MET A 501 12.27 16.47 -20.37
N LEU A 502 11.04 16.96 -20.24
CA LEU A 502 9.97 16.75 -21.22
C LEU A 502 10.33 17.36 -22.58
N VAL A 503 10.88 18.58 -22.60
CA VAL A 503 11.34 19.24 -23.83
C VAL A 503 12.49 18.48 -24.48
N ARG A 504 13.47 18.02 -23.71
CA ARG A 504 14.59 17.22 -24.21
C ARG A 504 14.10 15.94 -24.88
N VAL A 505 13.21 15.20 -24.22
CA VAL A 505 12.63 13.97 -24.77
C VAL A 505 11.79 14.30 -26.00
N GLY A 506 10.88 15.27 -25.92
CA GLY A 506 10.06 15.71 -27.04
C GLY A 506 10.90 16.02 -28.29
N ALA A 507 12.00 16.76 -28.11
CA ALA A 507 12.96 17.07 -29.17
C ALA A 507 13.67 15.84 -29.75
N LEU A 508 13.96 14.81 -28.96
CA LEU A 508 14.58 13.57 -29.49
C LEU A 508 13.65 12.80 -30.43
N TYR A 509 12.33 12.91 -30.23
CA TYR A 509 11.33 12.15 -31.00
C TYR A 509 10.56 12.98 -32.04
N HIS A 510 10.71 14.32 -32.06
CA HIS A 510 9.84 15.19 -32.86
C HIS A 510 9.81 14.85 -34.35
N ASP A 511 10.93 14.34 -34.85
CA ASP A 511 11.22 14.15 -36.27
C ASP A 511 11.27 12.66 -36.70
N ILE A 512 10.82 11.75 -35.83
CA ILE A 512 10.90 10.29 -36.09
C ILE A 512 10.13 9.86 -37.34
N GLY A 513 9.18 10.66 -37.81
CA GLY A 513 8.44 10.38 -39.04
C GLY A 513 9.30 10.46 -40.30
N LYS A 514 10.43 11.18 -40.27
CA LYS A 514 11.38 11.23 -41.39
C LYS A 514 12.02 9.87 -41.69
N MET A 515 11.92 8.89 -40.77
CA MET A 515 12.32 7.50 -41.03
C MET A 515 11.52 6.84 -42.15
N HIS A 516 10.30 7.30 -42.44
CA HIS A 516 9.47 6.73 -43.49
C HIS A 516 10.12 6.92 -44.87
N ASP A 517 10.60 8.14 -45.14
CA ASP A 517 11.22 8.53 -46.41
C ASP A 517 12.49 9.39 -46.22
N PRO A 518 13.58 8.84 -45.67
CA PRO A 518 14.73 9.65 -45.20
C PRO A 518 15.39 10.49 -46.30
N VAL A 519 15.42 9.97 -47.54
CA VAL A 519 16.13 10.57 -48.68
C VAL A 519 15.56 11.93 -49.11
N TYR A 520 14.31 12.22 -48.78
CA TYR A 520 13.67 13.52 -49.09
C TYR A 520 14.03 14.61 -48.07
N PHE A 521 14.72 14.29 -46.98
CA PHE A 521 15.14 15.26 -45.99
C PHE A 521 16.62 15.60 -46.16
N SER A 522 16.92 16.88 -46.36
CA SER A 522 18.24 17.38 -46.75
C SER A 522 19.37 16.96 -45.82
N GLU A 523 19.11 16.82 -44.53
CA GLU A 523 20.08 16.41 -43.53
C GLU A 523 20.54 14.94 -43.67
N ASN A 524 19.77 14.11 -44.37
CA ASN A 524 20.09 12.70 -44.63
C ASN A 524 20.67 12.45 -46.02
N GLN A 525 20.76 13.48 -46.87
CA GLN A 525 21.26 13.33 -48.24
C GLN A 525 22.79 13.26 -48.24
N ALA A 526 23.33 12.10 -48.62
CA ALA A 526 24.78 11.86 -48.70
C ALA A 526 25.41 12.33 -50.03
N THR A 527 24.59 12.56 -51.05
CA THR A 527 24.99 12.95 -52.41
C THR A 527 24.37 14.28 -52.79
N SER A 528 24.98 15.03 -53.72
CA SER A 528 24.48 16.33 -54.20
C SER A 528 23.19 16.26 -55.03
N ILE A 529 22.58 15.09 -55.18
CA ILE A 529 21.34 14.88 -55.94
C ILE A 529 20.17 14.99 -54.98
N ASN A 530 19.30 15.98 -55.18
CA ASN A 530 18.11 16.18 -54.39
C ASN A 530 16.90 15.55 -55.10
N PRO A 531 16.23 14.52 -54.52
CA PRO A 531 15.09 13.85 -55.16
C PRO A 531 13.89 14.79 -55.37
N HIS A 532 13.84 15.94 -54.69
CA HIS A 532 12.83 16.97 -54.93
C HIS A 532 12.98 17.68 -56.29
N ASP A 533 14.12 17.56 -56.97
CA ASP A 533 14.32 18.17 -58.29
C ASP A 533 13.53 17.44 -59.41
N GLU A 534 13.11 16.20 -59.15
CA GLU A 534 12.31 15.38 -60.08
C GLU A 534 10.80 15.37 -59.77
N LEU A 535 10.38 16.07 -58.70
CA LEU A 535 8.99 16.09 -58.24
C LEU A 535 8.33 17.45 -58.48
N ALA A 536 7.00 17.45 -58.60
CA ALA A 536 6.24 18.69 -58.57
C ALA A 536 6.34 19.35 -57.18
N PRO A 537 6.28 20.69 -57.06
CA PRO A 537 6.41 21.37 -55.76
C PRO A 537 5.31 21.00 -54.76
N ASP A 538 4.08 20.74 -55.21
CA ASP A 538 2.97 20.28 -54.39
C ASP A 538 3.19 18.85 -53.87
N GLU A 539 3.71 17.94 -54.70
CA GLU A 539 4.11 16.59 -54.28
C GLU A 539 5.24 16.64 -53.25
N SER A 540 6.25 17.48 -53.49
CA SER A 540 7.36 17.70 -52.56
C SER A 540 6.86 18.23 -51.22
N ALA A 541 5.98 19.23 -51.23
CA ALA A 541 5.40 19.78 -50.01
C ALA A 541 4.62 18.71 -49.23
N ARG A 542 3.86 17.86 -49.94
CA ARG A 542 3.11 16.75 -49.32
C ARG A 542 4.00 15.74 -48.60
N ILE A 543 5.09 15.31 -49.23
CA ILE A 543 6.09 14.42 -48.60
C ILE A 543 6.65 15.07 -47.33
N ILE A 544 6.92 16.38 -47.37
CA ILE A 544 7.40 17.11 -46.19
C ILE A 544 6.31 17.18 -45.11
N PHE A 545 5.04 17.41 -45.39
CA PHE A 545 4.00 17.43 -44.34
C PHE A 545 3.77 16.06 -43.71
N ASP A 546 3.84 15.00 -44.52
CA ASP A 546 3.48 13.65 -44.12
C ASP A 546 4.40 13.08 -43.04
N HIS A 547 5.61 13.61 -42.85
CA HIS A 547 6.49 13.19 -41.73
C HIS A 547 5.82 13.41 -40.36
N VAL A 548 4.97 14.43 -40.21
CA VAL A 548 4.26 14.66 -38.94
C VAL A 548 3.27 13.51 -38.69
N LEU A 549 2.49 13.15 -39.71
CA LEU A 549 1.49 12.09 -39.62
C LEU A 549 2.15 10.71 -39.44
N GLU A 550 3.21 10.42 -40.20
CA GLU A 550 3.99 9.19 -40.05
C GLU A 550 4.68 9.13 -38.68
N GLY A 551 5.20 10.25 -38.19
CA GLY A 551 5.77 10.36 -36.85
C GLY A 551 4.75 10.01 -35.76
N ILE A 552 3.53 10.52 -35.86
CA ILE A 552 2.43 10.18 -34.93
C ILE A 552 2.08 8.69 -35.02
N LYS A 553 2.02 8.10 -36.23
CA LYS A 553 1.74 6.66 -36.40
C LYS A 553 2.84 5.80 -35.76
N ILE A 554 4.10 6.13 -36.00
CA ILE A 554 5.26 5.43 -35.42
C ILE A 554 5.27 5.57 -33.90
N ALA A 555 5.00 6.77 -33.38
CA ALA A 555 4.94 7.03 -31.95
C ALA A 555 3.85 6.20 -31.26
N LYS A 556 2.63 6.17 -31.82
CA LYS A 556 1.52 5.35 -31.30
C LYS A 556 1.82 3.86 -31.35
N LYS A 557 2.41 3.37 -32.44
CA LYS A 557 2.83 1.97 -32.59
C LYS A 557 3.84 1.55 -31.52
N ASN A 558 4.68 2.50 -31.07
CA ASN A 558 5.68 2.29 -30.02
C ASN A 558 5.20 2.69 -28.61
N ASN A 559 3.90 2.97 -28.42
CA ASN A 559 3.31 3.38 -27.14
C ASN A 559 3.98 4.61 -26.49
N LEU A 560 4.45 5.57 -27.30
CA LEU A 560 4.94 6.84 -26.75
C LEU A 560 3.79 7.58 -26.06
N PRO A 561 4.04 8.24 -24.91
CA PRO A 561 3.01 9.02 -24.22
C PRO A 561 2.48 10.15 -25.09
N ASP A 562 1.19 10.49 -24.95
CA ASP A 562 0.54 11.53 -25.77
C ASP A 562 1.27 12.88 -25.68
N ARG A 563 1.82 13.23 -24.51
CA ARG A 563 2.63 14.44 -24.33
C ARG A 563 3.89 14.47 -25.21
N ILE A 564 4.47 13.32 -25.57
CA ILE A 564 5.60 13.25 -26.50
C ILE A 564 5.10 13.36 -27.94
N ILE A 565 3.96 12.73 -28.24
CA ILE A 565 3.28 12.84 -29.54
C ILE A 565 2.86 14.30 -29.82
N ASP A 566 2.58 15.08 -28.77
CA ASP A 566 2.31 16.51 -28.89
C ASP A 566 3.48 17.29 -29.50
N PHE A 567 4.73 16.98 -29.15
CA PHE A 567 5.89 17.61 -29.78
C PHE A 567 5.97 17.27 -31.28
N ILE A 568 5.69 16.03 -31.67
CA ILE A 568 5.65 15.62 -33.08
C ILE A 568 4.57 16.41 -33.83
N ARG A 569 3.36 16.52 -33.29
CA ARG A 569 2.24 17.15 -34.02
C ARG A 569 2.32 18.68 -34.09
N THR A 570 3.01 19.34 -33.15
CA THR A 570 2.98 20.81 -33.04
C THR A 570 4.28 21.51 -33.42
N HIS A 571 5.41 20.82 -33.61
CA HIS A 571 6.71 21.49 -33.72
C HIS A 571 6.84 22.44 -34.93
N HIS A 572 6.03 22.27 -35.98
CA HIS A 572 5.92 23.22 -37.08
C HIS A 572 4.68 24.12 -37.03
N GLY A 573 3.77 23.89 -36.09
CA GLY A 573 2.50 24.60 -35.98
C GLY A 573 1.73 24.59 -37.31
N THR A 574 1.41 25.79 -37.80
CA THR A 574 0.70 25.99 -39.08
C THR A 574 1.54 26.76 -40.10
N LEU A 575 2.87 26.72 -39.94
CA LEU A 575 3.79 27.39 -40.86
C LEU A 575 3.66 26.83 -42.29
N PRO A 576 3.87 27.64 -43.33
CA PRO A 576 3.94 27.14 -44.68
C PRO A 576 5.31 26.51 -44.98
N VAL A 577 5.35 25.45 -45.78
CA VAL A 577 6.59 24.97 -46.41
C VAL A 577 6.93 25.93 -47.55
N TYR A 578 7.52 27.06 -47.15
CA TYR A 578 7.62 28.27 -47.95
C TYR A 578 8.42 28.09 -49.25
N TYR A 579 9.46 27.26 -49.24
CA TYR A 579 10.29 27.03 -50.43
C TYR A 579 9.50 26.43 -51.59
N PHE A 580 8.72 25.37 -51.33
CA PHE A 580 7.92 24.71 -52.36
C PHE A 580 6.69 25.55 -52.75
N PHE A 581 6.12 26.32 -51.81
CA PHE A 581 5.09 27.30 -52.14
C PHE A 581 5.58 28.35 -53.14
N MET A 582 6.79 28.91 -52.94
CA MET A 582 7.37 29.88 -53.87
C MET A 582 7.65 29.26 -55.24
N LYS A 583 8.20 28.03 -55.29
CA LYS A 583 8.37 27.28 -56.54
C LYS A 583 7.03 27.03 -57.25
N GLN A 584 5.97 26.72 -56.50
CA GLN A 584 4.65 26.52 -57.09
C GLN A 584 4.07 27.83 -57.64
N GLN A 585 4.27 28.95 -56.95
CA GLN A 585 3.84 30.27 -57.44
C GLN A 585 4.52 30.69 -58.74
N GLU A 586 5.78 30.28 -58.96
CA GLU A 586 6.46 30.51 -60.24
C GLU A 586 5.79 29.77 -61.40
N ILE A 587 5.15 28.62 -61.13
CA ILE A 587 4.40 27.83 -62.11
C ILE A 587 2.94 28.34 -62.23
N ASN A 588 2.31 28.62 -61.10
CA ASN A 588 0.94 29.07 -60.98
C ASN A 588 0.83 30.25 -59.97
N PRO A 589 0.78 31.50 -60.45
CA PRO A 589 0.71 32.68 -59.58
C PRO A 589 -0.52 32.75 -58.68
N GLU A 590 -1.60 32.01 -58.98
CA GLU A 590 -2.83 31.99 -58.16
C GLU A 590 -2.80 30.91 -57.05
N THR A 591 -1.65 30.29 -56.81
CA THR A 591 -1.50 29.26 -55.78
C THR A 591 -1.82 29.80 -54.38
N ASN A 592 -2.71 29.12 -53.65
CA ASN A 592 -3.03 29.48 -52.28
C ASN A 592 -1.93 29.00 -51.32
N ILE A 593 -1.46 29.89 -50.43
CA ILE A 593 -0.47 29.55 -49.41
C ILE A 593 -0.97 28.51 -48.40
N ASP A 594 -2.29 28.46 -48.18
CA ASP A 594 -2.89 27.54 -47.20
C ASP A 594 -2.78 26.07 -47.62
N ASP A 595 -2.67 25.79 -48.92
CA ASP A 595 -2.44 24.43 -49.45
C ASP A 595 -1.01 23.91 -49.12
N PHE A 596 -0.13 24.82 -48.72
CA PHE A 596 1.27 24.54 -48.35
C PHE A 596 1.53 24.70 -46.86
N ARG A 597 0.49 24.75 -46.02
CA ARG A 597 0.64 24.82 -44.55
C ARG A 597 0.65 23.45 -43.90
N TYR A 598 1.44 23.32 -42.85
CA TYR A 598 1.29 22.19 -41.93
C TYR A 598 -0.13 22.18 -41.34
N PRO A 599 -0.73 20.98 -41.13
CA PRO A 599 -2.09 20.85 -40.61
C PRO A 599 -2.22 21.31 -39.14
N GLY A 600 -1.09 21.52 -38.44
CA GLY A 600 -1.07 21.86 -37.03
C GLY A 600 -1.43 20.68 -36.11
N PRO A 601 -1.83 20.98 -34.85
CA PRO A 601 -2.16 22.29 -34.31
C PRO A 601 -0.95 23.17 -33.98
N MET A 602 -1.19 24.47 -33.73
CA MET A 602 -0.19 25.37 -33.15
C MET A 602 0.28 24.86 -31.78
N PRO A 603 1.53 25.16 -31.35
CA PRO A 603 1.98 24.95 -29.99
C PRO A 603 0.98 25.49 -28.97
N PHE A 604 0.70 24.68 -27.95
CA PHE A 604 -0.29 24.99 -26.90
C PHE A 604 0.31 24.92 -25.49
N SER A 605 1.62 24.73 -25.38
CA SER A 605 2.35 24.73 -24.11
C SER A 605 3.66 25.49 -24.26
N ARG A 606 4.21 25.97 -23.14
CA ARG A 606 5.55 26.59 -23.12
C ARG A 606 6.59 25.64 -23.71
N GLU A 607 6.49 24.36 -23.39
CA GLU A 607 7.40 23.32 -23.83
C GLU A 607 7.36 23.08 -25.35
N THR A 608 6.16 22.99 -25.94
CA THR A 608 6.01 22.79 -27.41
C THR A 608 6.44 24.04 -28.19
N ALA A 609 6.22 25.24 -27.65
CA ALA A 609 6.71 26.48 -28.23
C ALA A 609 8.24 26.58 -28.19
N ILE A 610 8.88 26.14 -27.09
CA ILE A 610 10.35 26.03 -27.01
C ILE A 610 10.90 25.12 -28.09
N LEU A 611 10.27 23.96 -28.33
CA LEU A 611 10.71 23.05 -29.38
C LEU A 611 10.64 23.73 -30.76
N MET A 612 9.51 24.33 -31.11
CA MET A 612 9.32 25.01 -32.40
C MET A 612 10.37 26.09 -32.66
N MET A 613 10.68 26.92 -31.64
CA MET A 613 11.73 27.93 -31.75
C MET A 613 13.12 27.31 -31.93
N SER A 614 13.41 26.26 -31.15
CA SER A 614 14.73 25.62 -31.14
C SER A 614 15.01 24.85 -32.43
N ASP A 615 14.01 24.11 -32.93
CA ASP A 615 14.05 23.40 -34.21
C ASP A 615 14.29 24.37 -35.37
N SER A 616 13.44 25.41 -35.49
CA SER A 616 13.56 26.38 -36.59
C SER A 616 14.90 27.11 -36.57
N VAL A 617 15.42 27.45 -35.39
CA VAL A 617 16.72 28.11 -35.24
C VAL A 617 17.87 27.16 -35.58
N GLU A 618 17.83 25.91 -35.14
CA GLU A 618 18.85 24.89 -35.47
C GLU A 618 18.87 24.63 -36.98
N ALA A 619 17.73 24.26 -37.56
CA ALA A 619 17.62 23.85 -38.95
C ALA A 619 18.08 24.97 -39.88
N ALA A 620 17.63 26.19 -39.61
CA ALA A 620 17.97 27.33 -40.43
C ALA A 620 19.44 27.75 -40.22
N SER A 621 20.04 27.55 -39.03
CA SER A 621 21.44 27.91 -38.77
C SER A 621 22.44 27.16 -39.66
N LYS A 622 22.09 25.94 -40.11
CA LYS A 622 22.91 25.13 -41.04
C LYS A 622 23.12 25.81 -42.40
N SER A 623 22.25 26.74 -42.78
CA SER A 623 22.35 27.51 -44.03
C SER A 623 23.27 28.74 -43.94
N LEU A 624 23.75 29.11 -42.74
CA LEU A 624 24.57 30.30 -42.54
C LEU A 624 25.97 30.12 -43.14
N LYS A 625 26.26 30.87 -44.21
CA LYS A 625 27.60 31.01 -44.76
C LYS A 625 28.42 31.99 -43.89
N GLU A 626 29.52 31.48 -43.32
CA GLU A 626 30.44 32.23 -42.45
C GLU A 626 29.72 32.91 -41.26
N PRO A 627 29.34 32.13 -40.23
CA PRO A 627 28.59 32.64 -39.10
C PRO A 627 29.44 33.61 -38.27
N THR A 628 28.87 34.76 -37.89
CA THR A 628 29.44 35.70 -36.92
C THR A 628 28.43 35.95 -35.81
N ALA A 629 28.88 36.44 -34.64
CA ALA A 629 28.00 36.67 -33.50
C ALA A 629 26.81 37.61 -33.85
N SER A 630 27.07 38.67 -34.61
CA SER A 630 26.03 39.60 -35.09
C SER A 630 25.07 38.97 -36.11
N LYS A 631 25.58 38.11 -37.01
CA LYS A 631 24.72 37.37 -37.95
C LYS A 631 23.80 36.40 -37.19
N ILE A 632 24.32 35.66 -36.21
CA ILE A 632 23.53 34.75 -35.38
C ILE A 632 22.48 35.52 -34.57
N ASP A 633 22.83 36.68 -34.01
CA ASP A 633 21.90 37.50 -33.24
C ASP A 633 20.67 37.90 -34.08
N ASN A 634 20.92 38.59 -35.21
CA ASN A 634 19.88 39.02 -36.14
C ASN A 634 19.08 37.84 -36.71
N PHE A 635 19.75 36.71 -36.90
CA PHE A 635 19.14 35.51 -37.43
C PHE A 635 18.11 34.90 -36.48
N VAL A 636 18.48 34.73 -35.20
CA VAL A 636 17.58 34.22 -34.17
C VAL A 636 16.40 35.18 -33.95
N GLU A 637 16.64 36.49 -33.94
CA GLU A 637 15.56 37.49 -33.85
C GLU A 637 14.56 37.31 -34.98
N ARG A 638 15.03 37.33 -36.24
CA ARG A 638 14.17 37.25 -37.41
C ARG A 638 13.28 36.00 -37.44
N ILE A 639 13.82 34.82 -37.08
CA ILE A 639 13.05 33.57 -37.11
C ILE A 639 11.93 33.61 -36.08
N ILE A 640 12.27 33.95 -34.83
CA ILE A 640 11.32 33.89 -33.73
C ILE A 640 10.31 35.04 -33.82
N ASP A 641 10.73 36.23 -34.26
CA ASP A 641 9.80 37.34 -34.52
C ASP A 641 8.80 37.00 -35.62
N LYS A 642 9.24 36.33 -36.71
CA LYS A 642 8.32 35.84 -37.74
C LYS A 642 7.30 34.84 -37.18
N GLN A 643 7.72 33.89 -36.35
CA GLN A 643 6.80 32.95 -35.70
C GLN A 643 5.78 33.66 -34.80
N MET A 644 6.21 34.71 -34.10
CA MET A 644 5.33 35.55 -33.29
C MET A 644 4.34 36.34 -34.14
N GLU A 645 4.80 36.98 -35.22
CA GLU A 645 3.96 37.75 -36.16
C GLU A 645 2.90 36.87 -36.82
N GLU A 646 3.26 35.62 -37.15
CA GLU A 646 2.34 34.61 -37.69
C GLU A 646 1.41 33.99 -36.63
N GLY A 647 1.50 34.43 -35.37
CA GLY A 647 0.60 33.98 -34.30
C GLY A 647 0.81 32.54 -33.84
N GLN A 648 1.97 31.93 -34.11
CA GLN A 648 2.21 30.51 -33.80
C GLN A 648 2.19 30.19 -32.31
N PHE A 649 2.37 31.20 -31.45
CA PHE A 649 2.37 31.03 -29.99
C PHE A 649 1.06 31.45 -29.31
N LEU A 650 0.01 31.77 -30.07
CA LEU A 650 -1.26 32.30 -29.51
C LEU A 650 -1.96 31.34 -28.54
N ASN A 651 -1.77 30.03 -28.74
CA ASN A 651 -2.37 29.00 -27.89
C ASN A 651 -1.44 28.53 -26.75
N ALA A 652 -0.19 28.98 -26.74
CA ALA A 652 0.78 28.61 -25.72
C ALA A 652 0.81 29.68 -24.63
N ASP A 653 0.74 29.26 -23.36
CA ASP A 653 0.89 30.14 -22.19
C ASP A 653 2.36 30.59 -21.99
N ILE A 654 2.99 31.10 -23.05
CA ILE A 654 4.36 31.59 -23.07
C ILE A 654 4.36 33.11 -23.14
N THR A 655 5.04 33.73 -22.17
CA THR A 655 5.10 35.19 -22.07
C THR A 655 6.15 35.77 -23.01
N PHE A 656 5.95 37.02 -23.45
CA PHE A 656 6.96 37.75 -24.22
C PHE A 656 8.33 37.80 -23.51
N LYS A 657 8.32 37.92 -22.18
CA LYS A 657 9.54 37.88 -21.37
C LYS A 657 10.27 36.54 -21.50
N GLU A 658 9.54 35.41 -21.44
CA GLU A 658 10.12 34.08 -21.62
C GLU A 658 10.69 33.91 -23.03
N ILE A 659 10.01 34.38 -24.07
CA ILE A 659 10.51 34.36 -25.46
C ILE A 659 11.85 35.09 -25.57
N GLN A 660 11.98 36.28 -24.96
CA GLN A 660 13.23 37.05 -24.97
C GLN A 660 14.37 36.31 -24.25
N ILE A 661 14.07 35.62 -23.15
CA ILE A 661 15.05 34.76 -22.45
C ILE A 661 15.48 33.61 -23.35
N ILE A 662 14.54 32.94 -24.02
CA ILE A 662 14.82 31.84 -24.95
C ILE A 662 15.71 32.31 -26.10
N LYS A 663 15.40 33.44 -26.75
CA LYS A 663 16.24 34.06 -27.79
C LYS A 663 17.68 34.22 -27.32
N LYS A 664 17.88 34.79 -26.12
CA LYS A 664 19.22 34.98 -25.53
C LYS A 664 19.96 33.66 -25.32
N VAL A 665 19.26 32.62 -24.84
CA VAL A 665 19.84 31.29 -24.62
C VAL A 665 20.26 30.65 -25.94
N LEU A 666 19.39 30.68 -26.95
CA LEU A 666 19.66 30.13 -28.28
C LEU A 666 20.85 30.82 -28.95
N LYS A 667 20.91 32.16 -28.93
CA LYS A 667 22.04 32.95 -29.42
C LYS A 667 23.36 32.54 -28.75
N ARG A 668 23.37 32.45 -27.42
CA ARG A 668 24.53 32.01 -26.64
C ARG A 668 24.97 30.59 -27.00
N LYS A 669 24.02 29.66 -27.11
CA LYS A 669 24.32 28.26 -27.44
C LYS A 669 24.83 28.09 -28.87
N LEU A 670 24.25 28.79 -29.86
CA LEU A 670 24.73 28.78 -31.23
C LEU A 670 26.14 29.38 -31.35
N ASN A 671 26.42 30.52 -30.68
CA ASN A 671 27.77 31.09 -30.64
C ASN A 671 28.79 30.08 -30.11
N ASN A 672 28.44 29.30 -29.09
CA ASN A 672 29.31 28.24 -28.57
C ASN A 672 29.50 27.09 -29.55
N ILE A 673 28.44 26.66 -30.26
CA ILE A 673 28.50 25.59 -31.27
C ILE A 673 29.42 26.00 -32.44
N TYR A 674 29.36 27.25 -32.87
CA TYR A 674 30.21 27.78 -33.95
C TYR A 674 31.55 28.36 -33.45
N HIS A 675 31.88 28.21 -32.16
CA HIS A 675 33.12 28.71 -31.54
C HIS A 675 33.39 30.21 -31.73
N LEU A 676 32.34 31.02 -31.76
CA LEU A 676 32.44 32.45 -32.02
C LEU A 676 32.66 33.23 -30.72
N ARG A 677 33.64 34.14 -30.72
CA ARG A 677 33.84 35.10 -29.62
C ARG A 677 32.92 36.30 -29.82
N VAL A 678 32.30 36.77 -28.74
CA VAL A 678 31.58 38.04 -28.74
C VAL A 678 32.64 39.15 -28.73
N GLU A 679 32.85 39.78 -29.88
CA GLU A 679 33.63 41.01 -29.96
C GLU A 679 32.82 42.15 -29.35
N TYR A 680 33.37 42.83 -28.35
CA TYR A 680 32.76 44.05 -27.82
C TYR A 680 32.98 45.18 -28.83
N PRO A 681 31.96 46.00 -29.13
CA PRO A 681 32.14 47.17 -29.98
C PRO A 681 33.15 48.13 -29.34
N GLU A 682 33.99 48.80 -30.16
CA GLU A 682 34.73 50.00 -29.75
C GLU A 682 33.80 51.18 -29.46
#